data_AF-A0A1V6ATH4-F1
#
_entry.id   AF-A0A1V6ATH4-F1
#
_cell.length_a   1.000
_cell.length_b   1.000
_cell.length_c   1.000
_cell.angle_alpha   90.00
_cell.angle_beta   90.00
_cell.angle_gamma   90.00
#
_symmetry.space_group_name_H-M   'P 1'
#
loop_
_entity.id
_entity.type
_entity.pdbx_description
1 polymer ?
#
loop_
_entity_poly.entity_id
_entity_poly.type
_entity_poly.pdbx_seq_one_letter_code
_entity_poly.pdbx_strand_id
1 'polypeptide(L)'
;MNKTLKEQLKQFAPSLGYNVKEDYKNITNTHFKPKIQIHRRYISLIESKIGPMLTLTQNRQNNKQYRDEIAVDNISDFLTFVRESRQKGGISDVDGYIFLSIVENLKDFSSDEVREYHHALSSTEKRIDVLINAQKLCEDDIEDYRRRSEIIEILKEYIRMQLPIMEVQKEENTRKQKEQERYLCLSKNVFSGIDVDAKISVTPVLDEDDFTLAIGWLNEKLKNEIKNRVNVVLEKFGEDYEVGRVLSARAAEKAAKIFYQRCGFQVEDVSINQIKENTDDEWKYFDLKVNNCPVDIKNSRRAISSPERYVEHCVPKFKIALDNENVKIAGVLSNYLWPSALLTPANTEKNTSLLFLGETTEHEHKKLKEEFNSEHFRIDFGRPGRNANFFFPPWIFNYPSDLYKSRNEAIDELTQQGEMEHILSQAKDVNLIPLCIVTNVNLTKYWHNESLKTWEWAFYQKLLNRICANGLSLPFLYLTFLSHFTEMLSSHSEQYKDYRPDQYRRFVFMNTDEYNKPLGIYDPLYTVRSLIEVLDKLWSADHNLIRKYKYFRLSGFHIFQGKISPNDNWETIIAYCGGRIEGKGKCGKYPLVLGESNRCPVCKKLICPKCGFCSEECQISKGINISQDDKYMGAMNSNENIDDYKIPF
;
A
#
# COMPACT_ATOMS: atom_id res chain seq x y z
N MET A 1 6.98 17.25 49.41
CA MET A 1 6.82 17.08 47.95
C MET A 1 7.83 16.02 47.50
N ASN A 2 7.32 14.83 47.19
CA ASN A 2 8.12 13.66 46.85
C ASN A 2 8.76 13.85 45.47
N LYS A 3 10.08 13.93 45.43
CA LYS A 3 10.83 13.83 44.18
C LYS A 3 10.66 12.41 43.63
N THR A 4 10.47 12.30 42.33
CA THR A 4 10.38 11.02 41.62
C THR A 4 11.75 10.32 41.62
N LEU A 5 11.77 8.99 41.50
CA LEU A 5 13.00 8.17 41.46
C LEU A 5 14.02 8.69 40.43
N LYS A 6 13.52 9.19 39.29
CA LYS A 6 14.30 9.84 38.23
C LYS A 6 15.03 11.10 38.71
N GLU A 7 14.40 11.89 39.57
CA GLU A 7 14.96 13.14 40.11
C GLU A 7 15.98 12.89 41.22
N GLN A 8 15.84 11.79 41.96
CA GLN A 8 16.81 11.38 42.97
C GLN A 8 18.10 10.83 42.32
N LEU A 9 17.98 10.04 41.25
CA LEU A 9 19.12 9.52 40.50
C LEU A 9 19.91 10.62 39.75
N LYS A 10 19.22 11.64 39.21
CA LYS A 10 19.85 12.84 38.62
C LYS A 10 20.68 13.65 39.62
N GLN A 11 20.35 13.63 40.91
CA GLN A 11 21.12 14.33 41.94
C GLN A 11 22.39 13.57 42.38
N PHE A 12 22.42 12.25 42.23
CA PHE A 12 23.55 11.41 42.64
C PHE A 12 24.56 11.11 41.53
N ALA A 13 24.14 11.11 40.25
CA ALA A 13 25.04 10.79 39.13
C ALA A 13 26.32 11.69 39.01
N PRO A 14 26.27 13.01 39.31
CA PRO A 14 27.46 13.87 39.21
C PRO A 14 28.53 13.62 40.29
N SER A 15 28.17 13.11 41.47
CA SER A 15 29.14 12.84 42.55
C SER A 15 29.95 11.55 42.32
N LEU A 16 29.59 10.77 41.28
CA LEU A 16 30.27 9.54 40.87
C LEU A 16 30.89 9.65 39.46
N GLY A 17 30.83 10.82 38.80
CA GLY A 17 31.48 11.06 37.52
C GLY A 17 30.75 10.52 36.28
N TYR A 18 29.46 10.19 36.37
CA TYR A 18 28.68 9.65 35.25
C TYR A 18 27.77 10.69 34.60
N ASN A 19 27.73 10.67 33.26
CA ASN A 19 26.88 11.53 32.44
C ASN A 19 25.81 10.66 31.75
N VAL A 20 24.58 10.65 32.28
CA VAL A 20 23.49 9.82 31.77
C VAL A 20 22.79 10.53 30.61
N LYS A 21 22.92 9.98 29.40
CA LYS A 21 22.03 10.31 28.27
C LYS A 21 20.92 9.26 28.21
N GLU A 22 19.69 9.75 28.04
CA GLU A 22 18.46 8.96 27.99
C GLU A 22 18.36 8.19 26.67
N ASP A 23 17.95 6.91 26.73
CA ASP A 23 16.83 6.42 25.92
C ASP A 23 16.30 5.06 26.43
N TYR A 24 15.04 4.78 26.07
CA TYR A 24 14.28 3.52 26.06
C TYR A 24 13.00 3.42 26.91
N LYS A 25 11.92 3.06 26.19
CA LYS A 25 10.60 2.65 26.66
C LYS A 25 10.22 1.30 26.04
N ASN A 26 9.69 0.43 26.90
CA ASN A 26 8.70 -0.64 26.69
C ASN A 26 9.07 -1.92 25.91
N ILE A 27 9.21 -3.03 26.65
CA ILE A 27 8.95 -4.40 26.18
C ILE A 27 8.12 -5.12 27.24
N THR A 28 6.91 -5.57 26.88
CA THR A 28 6.12 -6.55 27.64
C THR A 28 6.18 -7.89 26.91
N ASN A 29 6.52 -8.97 27.60
CA ASN A 29 6.60 -10.30 27.00
C ASN A 29 5.80 -11.34 27.81
N THR A 30 5.10 -12.21 27.09
CA THR A 30 4.40 -13.39 27.57
C THR A 30 5.10 -14.68 27.10
N HIS A 31 4.97 -15.71 27.94
CA HIS A 31 5.27 -17.14 27.77
C HIS A 31 6.72 -17.65 27.73
N PHE A 32 7.17 -18.24 28.84
CA PHE A 32 8.22 -19.28 28.88
C PHE A 32 7.94 -20.28 30.04
N LYS A 33 7.58 -21.53 29.73
CA LYS A 33 7.28 -22.60 30.72
C LYS A 33 8.41 -23.61 31.05
N PRO A 34 9.50 -23.80 30.28
CA PRO A 34 10.53 -24.78 30.68
C PRO A 34 11.54 -24.29 31.74
N LYS A 35 11.70 -22.97 31.93
CA LYS A 35 12.78 -22.39 32.77
C LYS A 35 12.42 -22.22 34.26
N ILE A 36 11.17 -22.48 34.64
CA ILE A 36 10.67 -22.30 36.02
C ILE A 36 11.27 -23.33 37.00
N GLN A 37 11.66 -24.52 36.53
CA GLN A 37 12.09 -25.61 37.40
C GLN A 37 13.48 -25.40 38.01
N ILE A 38 14.43 -24.80 37.26
CA ILE A 38 15.76 -24.44 37.76
C ILE A 38 15.66 -23.27 38.75
N HIS A 39 14.81 -22.28 38.43
CA HIS A 39 14.57 -21.13 39.28
C HIS A 39 13.96 -21.53 40.63
N ARG A 40 12.95 -22.42 40.63
CA ARG A 40 12.35 -22.97 41.86
C ARG A 40 13.33 -23.75 42.72
N ARG A 41 14.26 -24.50 42.11
CA ARG A 41 15.24 -25.30 42.85
C ARG A 41 16.27 -24.44 43.58
N TYR A 42 16.67 -23.31 43.00
CA TYR A 42 17.57 -22.36 43.65
C TYR A 42 16.86 -21.46 44.65
N ILE A 43 15.62 -21.03 44.36
CA ILE A 43 14.77 -20.36 45.36
C ILE A 43 14.64 -21.26 46.60
N SER A 44 14.36 -22.55 46.41
CA SER A 44 14.34 -23.53 47.50
C SER A 44 15.69 -23.72 48.20
N LEU A 45 16.82 -23.65 47.49
CA LEU A 45 18.15 -23.71 48.08
C LEU A 45 18.47 -22.47 48.92
N ILE A 46 18.11 -21.29 48.42
CA ILE A 46 18.22 -19.99 49.09
C ILE A 46 17.33 -19.99 50.34
N GLU A 47 16.08 -20.41 50.23
CA GLU A 47 15.14 -20.58 51.35
C GLU A 47 15.70 -21.54 52.41
N SER A 48 16.28 -22.68 52.00
CA SER A 48 16.84 -23.68 52.92
C SER A 48 18.08 -23.21 53.68
N LYS A 49 18.87 -22.29 53.10
CA LYS A 49 20.10 -21.76 53.70
C LYS A 49 19.87 -20.46 54.49
N ILE A 50 18.97 -19.60 54.01
CA ILE A 50 18.66 -18.31 54.65
C ILE A 50 17.66 -18.48 55.80
N GLY A 51 16.72 -19.44 55.70
CA GLY A 51 15.71 -19.71 56.73
C GLY A 51 16.30 -19.88 58.14
N PRO A 52 17.33 -20.73 58.35
CA PRO A 52 17.99 -20.89 59.65
C PRO A 52 18.76 -19.64 60.14
N MET A 53 19.30 -18.82 59.24
CA MET A 53 20.03 -17.60 59.61
C MET A 53 19.10 -16.50 60.16
N LEU A 54 17.87 -16.43 59.65
CA LEU A 54 16.85 -15.49 60.13
C LEU A 54 16.30 -15.88 61.51
N THR A 55 16.17 -17.18 61.80
CA THR A 55 15.70 -17.68 63.10
C THR A 55 16.67 -17.37 64.26
N LEU A 56 17.99 -17.36 63.99
CA LEU A 56 19.02 -17.00 64.98
C LEU A 56 19.07 -15.51 65.29
N THR A 57 18.72 -14.65 64.33
CA THR A 57 18.69 -13.19 64.50
C THR A 57 17.46 -12.76 65.30
N GLN A 58 16.32 -13.44 65.13
CA GLN A 58 15.12 -13.29 65.97
C GLN A 58 15.37 -13.71 67.43
N ASN A 59 16.24 -14.70 67.69
CA ASN A 59 16.59 -15.11 69.05
C ASN A 59 17.47 -14.10 69.81
N ARG A 60 18.17 -13.17 69.14
CA ARG A 60 18.90 -12.07 69.82
C ARG A 60 17.99 -10.92 70.27
N GLN A 61 16.73 -10.86 69.84
CA GLN A 61 15.77 -9.79 70.22
C GLN A 61 14.71 -10.21 71.25
N ASN A 62 14.76 -11.44 71.76
CA ASN A 62 13.74 -11.93 72.70
C ASN A 62 14.06 -11.59 74.16
N ASN A 63 13.77 -10.34 74.53
CA ASN A 63 13.29 -10.03 75.87
C ASN A 63 12.04 -9.11 75.80
N LYS A 64 11.03 -9.53 75.04
CA LYS A 64 9.59 -9.37 75.35
C LYS A 64 8.72 -10.01 74.27
N GLN A 65 8.09 -11.12 74.66
CA GLN A 65 6.71 -11.51 74.37
C GLN A 65 6.07 -10.99 73.07
N TYR A 66 6.20 -11.76 71.99
CA TYR A 66 5.10 -12.12 71.07
C TYR A 66 5.56 -13.36 70.30
N ARG A 67 4.85 -14.49 70.50
CA ARG A 67 4.88 -15.61 69.56
C ARG A 67 3.72 -15.38 68.62
N ASP A 68 4.03 -15.26 67.34
CA ASP A 68 3.22 -15.81 66.25
C ASP A 68 4.20 -16.28 65.17
N GLU A 69 3.99 -17.51 64.72
CA GLU A 69 4.77 -18.16 63.66
C GLU A 69 4.54 -17.40 62.35
N ILE A 70 5.60 -16.82 61.79
CA ILE A 70 5.60 -16.32 60.41
C ILE A 70 6.58 -17.19 59.64
N ALA A 71 6.05 -18.08 58.81
CA ALA A 71 6.79 -18.65 57.68
C ALA A 71 7.12 -17.51 56.70
N VAL A 72 8.38 -17.41 56.30
CA VAL A 72 8.96 -16.27 55.56
C VAL A 72 9.20 -16.72 54.12
N ASP A 73 8.29 -16.36 53.21
CA ASP A 73 8.08 -17.07 51.94
C ASP A 73 8.49 -16.29 50.67
N ASN A 74 9.06 -15.07 50.70
CA ASN A 74 9.62 -14.49 49.44
C ASN A 74 10.65 -13.35 49.59
N ILE A 75 11.25 -12.97 48.44
CA ILE A 75 12.17 -11.82 48.21
C ILE A 75 11.80 -10.55 48.99
N SER A 76 10.51 -10.27 49.20
CA SER A 76 9.98 -9.17 50.03
C SER A 76 10.54 -9.16 51.46
N ASP A 77 10.83 -10.33 52.04
CA ASP A 77 11.32 -10.43 53.41
C ASP A 77 12.83 -10.13 53.49
N PHE A 78 13.60 -10.54 52.47
CA PHE A 78 14.99 -10.12 52.31
C PHE A 78 15.10 -8.60 52.06
N LEU A 79 14.20 -8.04 51.24
CA LEU A 79 14.15 -6.60 50.99
C LEU A 79 13.72 -5.82 52.24
N THR A 80 12.80 -6.36 53.03
CA THR A 80 12.40 -5.79 54.32
C THR A 80 13.58 -5.80 55.30
N PHE A 81 14.33 -6.91 55.36
CA PHE A 81 15.54 -7.03 56.16
C PHE A 81 16.65 -6.04 55.74
N VAL A 82 16.89 -5.84 54.44
CA VAL A 82 17.89 -4.86 53.97
C VAL A 82 17.44 -3.43 54.29
N ARG A 83 16.14 -3.12 54.17
CA ARG A 83 15.58 -1.81 54.59
C ARG A 83 15.74 -1.57 56.09
N GLU A 84 15.45 -2.57 56.91
CA GLU A 84 15.60 -2.48 58.37
C GLU A 84 17.06 -2.38 58.82
N SER A 85 17.95 -3.11 58.16
CA SER A 85 19.39 -3.10 58.46
C SER A 85 20.05 -1.78 58.06
N ARG A 86 19.57 -1.16 56.97
CA ARG A 86 19.92 0.22 56.58
C ARG A 86 19.46 1.23 57.63
N GLN A 87 18.21 1.14 58.09
CA GLN A 87 17.68 2.05 59.12
C GLN A 87 18.43 1.96 60.46
N LYS A 88 19.03 0.80 60.75
CA LYS A 88 19.85 0.57 61.95
C LYS A 88 21.34 0.91 61.75
N GLY A 89 21.74 1.42 60.58
CA GLY A 89 23.13 1.78 60.27
C GLY A 89 24.07 0.58 60.06
N GLY A 90 23.54 -0.65 60.02
CA GLY A 90 24.33 -1.87 59.84
C GLY A 90 24.77 -2.12 58.39
N ILE A 91 24.22 -1.37 57.45
CA ILE A 91 24.60 -1.36 56.03
C ILE A 91 24.73 0.11 55.64
N SER A 92 25.79 0.49 54.93
CA SER A 92 25.91 1.86 54.44
C SER A 92 24.72 2.18 53.53
N ASP A 93 24.29 3.44 53.50
CA ASP A 93 23.18 3.87 52.65
C ASP A 93 23.38 3.46 51.17
N VAL A 94 24.64 3.39 50.73
CA VAL A 94 25.04 3.00 49.37
C VAL A 94 24.88 1.49 49.18
N ASP A 95 25.36 0.67 50.10
CA ASP A 95 25.30 -0.80 49.98
C ASP A 95 23.86 -1.32 50.13
N GLY A 96 23.08 -0.74 51.05
CA GLY A 96 21.66 -1.08 51.21
C GLY A 96 20.85 -0.72 49.96
N TYR A 97 21.19 0.39 49.32
CA TYR A 97 20.57 0.81 48.07
C TYR A 97 20.97 -0.09 46.88
N ILE A 98 22.24 -0.51 46.80
CA ILE A 98 22.74 -1.46 45.80
C ILE A 98 22.04 -2.82 45.93
N PHE A 99 21.94 -3.37 47.14
CA PHE A 99 21.25 -4.66 47.36
C PHE A 99 19.76 -4.63 47.03
N LEU A 100 19.05 -3.57 47.43
CA LEU A 100 17.62 -3.40 47.14
C LEU A 100 17.36 -3.19 45.64
N SER A 101 18.22 -2.42 44.96
CA SER A 101 18.08 -2.13 43.54
C SER A 101 18.37 -3.35 42.66
N ILE A 102 19.36 -4.17 43.04
CA ILE A 102 19.75 -5.39 42.32
C ILE A 102 18.62 -6.44 42.37
N VAL A 103 18.07 -6.73 43.55
CA VAL A 103 17.10 -7.83 43.73
C VAL A 103 15.72 -7.48 43.14
N GLU A 104 15.26 -6.23 43.27
CA GLU A 104 13.95 -5.83 42.74
C GLU A 104 13.94 -5.68 41.21
N ASN A 105 15.07 -5.27 40.60
CA ASN A 105 15.09 -4.82 39.20
C ASN A 105 16.13 -5.50 38.31
N LEU A 106 16.69 -6.65 38.72
CA LEU A 106 17.70 -7.42 37.94
C LEU A 106 17.27 -7.72 36.49
N LYS A 107 15.96 -7.75 36.22
CA LYS A 107 15.37 -7.94 34.88
C LYS A 107 15.39 -6.70 33.99
N ASP A 108 15.54 -5.52 34.59
CA ASP A 108 15.51 -4.22 33.92
C ASP A 108 16.92 -3.70 33.60
N PHE A 109 17.97 -4.34 34.12
CA PHE A 109 19.36 -4.03 33.81
C PHE A 109 19.84 -4.76 32.55
N SER A 110 20.74 -4.13 31.80
CA SER A 110 21.46 -4.74 30.70
C SER A 110 22.50 -5.76 31.20
N SER A 111 22.93 -6.66 30.31
CA SER A 111 24.02 -7.63 30.57
C SER A 111 25.32 -6.97 31.05
N ASP A 112 25.54 -5.73 30.64
CA ASP A 112 26.79 -5.01 30.85
C ASP A 112 26.76 -4.33 32.24
N GLU A 113 25.62 -3.77 32.61
CA GLU A 113 25.37 -3.30 33.98
C GLU A 113 25.45 -4.45 34.99
N VAL A 114 24.86 -5.62 34.69
CA VAL A 114 24.95 -6.80 35.57
C VAL A 114 26.39 -7.28 35.75
N ARG A 115 27.23 -7.20 34.70
CA ARG A 115 28.68 -7.49 34.78
C ARG A 115 29.42 -6.49 35.67
N GLU A 116 29.13 -5.21 35.53
CA GLU A 116 29.70 -4.17 36.39
C GLU A 116 29.33 -4.40 37.86
N TYR A 117 28.08 -4.79 38.14
CA TYR A 117 27.65 -5.14 39.50
C TYR A 117 28.38 -6.37 40.05
N HIS A 118 28.53 -7.43 39.27
CA HIS A 118 29.29 -8.62 39.67
C HIS A 118 30.75 -8.25 40.01
N HIS A 119 31.36 -7.37 39.22
CA HIS A 119 32.71 -6.86 39.47
C HIS A 119 32.78 -6.02 40.75
N ALA A 120 31.80 -5.13 40.98
CA ALA A 120 31.71 -4.32 42.18
C ALA A 120 31.60 -5.18 43.46
N LEU A 121 30.72 -6.19 43.46
CA LEU A 121 30.57 -7.15 44.58
C LEU A 121 31.89 -7.88 44.87
N SER A 122 32.58 -8.32 43.83
CA SER A 122 33.89 -8.98 43.95
C SER A 122 34.99 -8.05 44.46
N SER A 123 34.91 -6.75 44.16
CA SER A 123 35.85 -5.75 44.67
C SER A 123 35.59 -5.39 46.14
N THR A 124 34.33 -5.34 46.57
CA THR A 124 33.96 -5.04 47.96
C THR A 124 34.42 -6.14 48.91
N GLU A 125 34.30 -7.40 48.50
CA GLU A 125 34.78 -8.54 49.28
C GLU A 125 36.30 -8.46 49.55
N LYS A 126 37.09 -8.24 48.49
CA LYS A 126 38.55 -8.04 48.60
C LYS A 126 38.94 -6.91 49.56
N ARG A 127 38.16 -5.82 49.60
CA ARG A 127 38.42 -4.70 50.51
C ARG A 127 38.16 -5.08 51.96
N ILE A 128 37.15 -5.90 52.22
CA ILE A 128 36.81 -6.33 53.57
C ILE A 128 37.79 -7.40 54.06
N ASP A 129 38.22 -8.33 53.21
CA ASP A 129 39.29 -9.28 53.54
C ASP A 129 40.58 -8.55 54.00
N VAL A 130 40.93 -7.44 53.35
CA VAL A 130 42.07 -6.60 53.78
C VAL A 130 41.84 -6.00 55.16
N LEU A 131 40.62 -5.57 55.50
CA LEU A 131 40.29 -5.01 56.81
C LEU A 131 40.30 -6.07 57.93
N ILE A 132 39.83 -7.28 57.63
CA ILE A 132 39.88 -8.44 58.53
C ILE A 132 41.34 -8.83 58.80
N ASN A 133 42.15 -8.97 57.75
CA ASN A 133 43.57 -9.30 57.89
C ASN A 133 44.37 -8.22 58.63
N ALA A 134 43.93 -6.96 58.55
CA ALA A 134 44.52 -5.85 59.30
C ALA A 134 44.03 -5.75 60.76
N GLN A 135 43.18 -6.69 61.23
CA GLN A 135 42.57 -6.68 62.58
C GLN A 135 41.82 -5.39 62.92
N LYS A 136 41.25 -4.71 61.91
CA LYS A 136 40.54 -3.43 62.09
C LYS A 136 39.05 -3.58 62.40
N LEU A 137 38.57 -4.81 62.51
CA LEU A 137 37.16 -5.16 62.75
C LEU A 137 37.06 -6.00 64.03
N CYS A 138 35.99 -5.81 64.80
CA CYS A 138 35.73 -6.63 66.00
C CYS A 138 35.16 -8.00 65.63
N GLU A 139 35.17 -8.97 66.55
CA GLU A 139 34.67 -10.33 66.28
C GLU A 139 33.20 -10.37 65.84
N ASP A 140 32.34 -9.52 66.40
CA ASP A 140 30.93 -9.43 66.00
C ASP A 140 30.78 -8.93 64.55
N ASP A 141 31.60 -7.97 64.12
CA ASP A 141 31.60 -7.45 62.73
C ASP A 141 32.13 -8.51 61.75
N ILE A 142 33.11 -9.31 62.17
CA ILE A 142 33.66 -10.41 61.36
C ILE A 142 32.62 -11.52 61.18
N GLU A 143 31.89 -11.87 62.24
CA GLU A 143 30.85 -12.90 62.20
C GLU A 143 29.64 -12.44 61.37
N ASP A 144 29.22 -11.18 61.50
CA ASP A 144 28.18 -10.59 60.64
C ASP A 144 28.63 -10.53 59.17
N TYR A 145 29.89 -10.16 58.92
CA TYR A 145 30.46 -10.20 57.57
C TYR A 145 30.49 -11.61 56.99
N ARG A 146 30.89 -12.65 57.75
CA ARG A 146 30.88 -14.04 57.26
C ARG A 146 29.48 -14.49 56.83
N ARG A 147 28.45 -14.12 57.60
CA ARG A 147 27.05 -14.40 57.22
C ARG A 147 26.64 -13.66 55.95
N ARG A 148 27.08 -12.41 55.80
CA ARG A 148 26.83 -11.60 54.59
C ARG A 148 27.61 -12.09 53.38
N SER A 149 28.82 -12.63 53.57
CA SER A 149 29.67 -13.23 52.52
C SER A 149 28.99 -14.45 51.90
N GLU A 150 28.30 -15.29 52.70
CA GLU A 150 27.52 -16.41 52.14
C GLU A 150 26.37 -15.94 51.25
N ILE A 151 25.69 -14.84 51.59
CA ILE A 151 24.64 -14.22 50.76
C ILE A 151 25.24 -13.61 49.48
N ILE A 152 26.40 -12.94 49.59
CA ILE A 152 27.11 -12.36 48.44
C ILE A 152 27.51 -13.47 47.45
N GLU A 153 28.01 -14.60 47.92
CA GLU A 153 28.35 -15.74 47.06
C GLU A 153 27.13 -16.34 46.37
N ILE A 154 26.00 -16.47 47.08
CA ILE A 154 24.72 -16.90 46.48
C ILE A 154 24.29 -15.93 45.37
N LEU A 155 24.41 -14.61 45.61
CA LEU A 155 24.05 -13.59 44.61
C LEU A 155 24.99 -13.59 43.41
N LYS A 156 26.31 -13.77 43.62
CA LYS A 156 27.27 -13.91 42.53
C LYS A 156 26.96 -15.13 41.67
N GLU A 157 26.66 -16.27 42.29
CA GLU A 157 26.32 -17.49 41.55
C GLU A 157 24.99 -17.34 40.80
N TYR A 158 24.00 -16.68 41.42
CA TYR A 158 22.77 -16.32 40.73
C TYR A 158 23.02 -15.42 39.51
N ILE A 159 23.82 -14.35 39.66
CA ILE A 159 24.20 -13.45 38.57
C ILE A 159 24.96 -14.20 37.47
N ARG A 160 25.92 -15.05 37.86
CA ARG A 160 26.70 -15.90 36.96
C ARG A 160 25.81 -16.84 36.14
N MET A 161 24.73 -17.35 36.73
CA MET A 161 23.74 -18.17 36.01
C MET A 161 22.79 -17.34 35.13
N GLN A 162 22.42 -16.12 35.55
CA GLN A 162 21.51 -15.27 34.77
C GLN A 162 22.19 -14.61 33.56
N LEU A 163 23.47 -14.26 33.67
CA LEU A 163 24.24 -13.58 32.62
C LEU A 163 24.15 -14.30 31.25
N PRO A 164 24.45 -15.61 31.13
CA PRO A 164 24.30 -16.33 29.87
C PRO A 164 22.86 -16.35 29.34
N ILE A 165 21.86 -16.36 30.22
CA ILE A 165 20.45 -16.34 29.82
C ILE A 165 20.09 -14.99 29.22
N MET A 166 20.54 -13.89 29.85
CA MET A 166 20.34 -12.53 29.36
C MET A 166 21.08 -12.29 28.04
N GLU A 167 22.31 -12.80 27.90
CA GLU A 167 23.07 -12.72 26.65
C GLU A 167 22.37 -13.47 25.51
N VAL A 168 21.92 -14.71 25.75
CA VAL A 168 21.13 -15.47 24.76
C VAL A 168 19.83 -14.73 24.39
N GLN A 169 19.14 -14.12 25.36
CA GLN A 169 17.94 -13.33 25.09
C GLN A 169 18.25 -12.07 24.27
N LYS A 170 19.35 -11.37 24.58
CA LYS A 170 19.80 -10.19 23.83
C LYS A 170 20.16 -10.56 22.39
N GLU A 171 20.86 -11.66 22.18
CA GLU A 171 21.19 -12.19 20.85
C GLU A 171 19.93 -12.61 20.08
N GLU A 172 19.00 -13.30 20.73
CA GLU A 172 17.73 -13.71 20.12
C GLU A 172 16.87 -12.50 19.73
N ASN A 173 16.79 -11.49 20.59
CA ASN A 173 16.08 -10.24 20.30
C ASN A 173 16.75 -9.47 19.16
N THR A 174 18.08 -9.40 19.15
CA THR A 174 18.84 -8.76 18.06
C THR A 174 18.62 -9.49 16.73
N ARG A 175 18.61 -10.83 16.75
CA ARG A 175 18.31 -11.65 15.57
C ARG A 175 16.89 -11.37 15.06
N LYS A 176 15.89 -11.40 15.95
CA LYS A 176 14.49 -11.10 15.62
C LYS A 176 14.31 -9.69 15.04
N GLN A 177 14.99 -8.70 15.61
CA GLN A 177 14.96 -7.33 15.11
C GLN A 177 15.55 -7.23 13.70
N LYS A 178 16.72 -7.83 13.45
CA LYS A 178 17.33 -7.85 12.10
C LYS A 178 16.43 -8.55 11.09
N GLU A 179 15.78 -9.63 11.50
CA GLU A 179 14.82 -10.36 10.67
C GLU A 179 13.62 -9.47 10.31
N GLN A 180 13.06 -8.77 11.30
CA GLN A 180 11.97 -7.82 11.11
C GLN A 180 12.35 -6.67 10.15
N GLU A 181 13.55 -6.09 10.31
CA GLU A 181 14.05 -5.04 9.42
C GLU A 181 14.20 -5.55 7.99
N ARG A 182 14.70 -6.77 7.80
CA ARG A 182 14.76 -7.45 6.50
C ARG A 182 13.36 -7.63 5.91
N TYR A 183 12.39 -8.12 6.68
CA TYR A 183 11.01 -8.30 6.22
C TYR A 183 10.34 -6.99 5.83
N LEU A 184 10.54 -5.93 6.61
CA LEU A 184 10.01 -4.61 6.29
C LEU A 184 10.64 -4.07 5.00
N CYS A 185 11.93 -4.32 4.79
CA CYS A 185 12.61 -3.99 3.54
C CYS A 185 12.05 -4.77 2.36
N LEU A 186 11.89 -6.09 2.47
CA LEU A 186 11.28 -6.92 1.43
C LEU A 186 9.85 -6.50 1.14
N SER A 187 9.04 -6.25 2.17
CA SER A 187 7.68 -5.75 2.02
C SER A 187 7.68 -4.42 1.26
N LYS A 188 8.55 -3.48 1.62
CA LYS A 188 8.69 -2.22 0.86
C LYS A 188 9.07 -2.46 -0.61
N ASN A 189 9.92 -3.44 -0.90
CA ASN A 189 10.29 -3.80 -2.28
C ASN A 189 9.14 -4.46 -3.04
N VAL A 190 8.25 -5.21 -2.38
CA VAL A 190 7.04 -5.73 -3.00
C VAL A 190 6.12 -4.59 -3.46
N PHE A 191 6.10 -3.49 -2.71
CA PHE A 191 5.22 -2.34 -2.99
C PHE A 191 5.96 -1.12 -3.54
N SER A 192 7.24 -1.24 -3.93
CA SER A 192 7.98 -0.10 -4.50
C SER A 192 7.51 0.26 -5.92
N GLY A 193 6.80 -0.65 -6.61
CA GLY A 193 6.29 -0.45 -7.97
C GLY A 193 7.30 -0.95 -9.00
N ILE A 194 7.34 -0.31 -10.18
CA ILE A 194 8.40 -0.52 -11.17
C ILE A 194 9.56 0.44 -10.88
N ASP A 195 10.80 0.01 -11.20
CA ASP A 195 12.01 0.80 -10.93
C ASP A 195 12.22 1.96 -11.92
N VAL A 196 11.42 2.02 -12.98
CA VAL A 196 11.55 3.01 -14.06
C VAL A 196 10.36 3.96 -14.04
N ASP A 197 10.64 5.27 -14.06
CA ASP A 197 9.60 6.29 -14.17
C ASP A 197 8.90 6.20 -15.54
N ALA A 198 7.62 5.81 -15.52
CA ALA A 198 6.77 5.76 -16.71
C ALA A 198 6.41 7.15 -17.24
N LYS A 199 6.68 8.22 -16.47
CA LYS A 199 6.49 9.59 -16.90
C LYS A 199 7.70 10.07 -17.70
N ILE A 200 7.42 10.58 -18.90
CA ILE A 200 8.38 11.31 -19.71
C ILE A 200 8.12 12.79 -19.41
N SER A 201 8.98 13.38 -18.58
CA SER A 201 8.75 14.72 -17.98
C SER A 201 8.55 15.85 -18.99
N VAL A 202 9.15 15.73 -20.18
CA VAL A 202 9.06 16.73 -21.25
C VAL A 202 8.72 16.02 -22.55
N THR A 203 7.88 16.61 -23.39
CA THR A 203 7.62 16.08 -24.74
C THR A 203 8.94 15.90 -25.49
N PRO A 204 9.19 14.72 -26.11
CA PRO A 204 10.37 14.49 -26.91
C PRO A 204 10.50 15.54 -28.02
N VAL A 205 11.71 16.02 -28.25
CA VAL A 205 12.00 16.91 -29.38
C VAL A 205 11.75 16.14 -30.68
N LEU A 206 10.93 16.71 -31.55
CA LEU A 206 10.68 16.20 -32.90
C LEU A 206 11.67 16.89 -33.84
N ASP A 207 12.59 16.12 -34.41
CA ASP A 207 13.51 16.61 -35.44
C ASP A 207 12.80 16.80 -36.80
N GLU A 208 13.56 17.17 -37.83
CA GLU A 208 13.02 17.43 -39.17
C GLU A 208 12.38 16.19 -39.81
N ASP A 209 12.96 15.01 -39.57
CA ASP A 209 12.45 13.73 -40.06
C ASP A 209 11.16 13.35 -39.32
N ASP A 210 11.14 13.48 -37.99
CA ASP A 210 9.95 13.27 -37.16
C ASP A 210 8.80 14.20 -37.58
N PHE A 211 9.11 15.46 -37.84
CA PHE A 211 8.14 16.45 -38.31
C PHE A 211 7.61 16.08 -39.70
N THR A 212 8.50 15.76 -40.64
CA THR A 212 8.15 15.36 -42.01
C THR A 212 7.24 14.13 -42.01
N LEU A 213 7.58 13.12 -41.21
CA LEU A 213 6.76 11.93 -41.02
C LEU A 213 5.36 12.29 -40.51
N ALA A 214 5.27 13.07 -39.43
CA ALA A 214 4.00 13.44 -38.82
C ALA A 214 3.10 14.23 -39.79
N ILE A 215 3.66 15.17 -40.55
CA ILE A 215 2.92 15.93 -41.58
C ILE A 215 2.48 15.02 -42.73
N GLY A 216 3.25 13.98 -43.05
CA GLY A 216 2.89 12.93 -44.01
C GLY A 216 1.58 12.19 -43.67
N TRP A 217 1.12 12.21 -42.42
CA TRP A 217 -0.13 11.60 -41.98
C TRP A 217 -1.37 12.50 -42.10
N LEU A 218 -1.20 13.75 -42.52
CA LEU A 218 -2.31 14.67 -42.80
C LEU A 218 -2.94 14.38 -44.16
N ASN A 219 -4.14 14.93 -44.38
CA ASN A 219 -4.73 14.93 -45.71
C ASN A 219 -3.91 15.79 -46.69
N GLU A 220 -4.01 15.49 -47.98
CA GLU A 220 -3.23 16.15 -49.03
C GLU A 220 -3.42 17.67 -49.06
N LYS A 221 -4.58 18.20 -48.66
CA LYS A 221 -4.80 19.64 -48.59
C LYS A 221 -3.87 20.30 -47.54
N LEU A 222 -3.93 19.84 -46.30
CA LEU A 222 -3.10 20.38 -45.21
C LEU A 222 -1.61 20.14 -45.44
N LYS A 223 -1.25 18.97 -45.96
CA LYS A 223 0.13 18.63 -46.32
C LYS A 223 0.72 19.61 -47.33
N ASN A 224 -0.03 19.94 -48.39
CA ASN A 224 0.38 20.90 -49.40
C ASN A 224 0.45 22.34 -48.89
N GLU A 225 -0.36 22.71 -47.90
CA GLU A 225 -0.33 24.04 -47.26
C GLU A 225 0.90 24.21 -46.34
N ILE A 226 1.26 23.16 -45.59
CA ILE A 226 2.38 23.19 -44.64
C ILE A 226 3.75 23.09 -45.34
N LYS A 227 3.83 22.34 -46.45
CA LYS A 227 5.07 22.12 -47.25
C LYS A 227 6.28 21.68 -46.40
N ASN A 228 6.03 20.92 -45.34
CA ASN A 228 7.03 20.46 -44.37
C ASN A 228 7.90 21.60 -43.78
N ARG A 229 7.32 22.78 -43.53
CA ARG A 229 8.02 23.89 -42.86
C ARG A 229 7.48 24.12 -41.45
N VAL A 230 8.32 23.91 -40.44
CA VAL A 230 7.99 24.16 -39.02
C VAL A 230 7.47 25.58 -38.79
N ASN A 231 8.12 26.60 -39.35
CA ASN A 231 7.70 28.01 -39.20
C ASN A 231 6.28 28.26 -39.72
N VAL A 232 5.88 27.59 -40.81
CA VAL A 232 4.51 27.72 -41.35
C VAL A 232 3.49 27.16 -40.35
N VAL A 233 3.82 26.06 -39.69
CA VAL A 233 2.96 25.50 -38.62
C VAL A 233 2.86 26.47 -37.45
N LEU A 234 3.97 27.04 -36.99
CA LEU A 234 3.96 27.98 -35.86
C LEU A 234 3.15 29.24 -36.18
N GLU A 235 3.28 29.79 -37.38
CA GLU A 235 2.62 31.04 -37.78
C GLU A 235 1.13 30.86 -38.12
N LYS A 236 0.75 29.75 -38.77
CA LYS A 236 -0.58 29.58 -39.37
C LYS A 236 -1.42 28.47 -38.75
N PHE A 237 -0.78 27.45 -38.18
CA PHE A 237 -1.44 26.25 -37.66
C PHE A 237 -1.11 26.02 -36.18
N GLY A 238 -0.66 27.07 -35.47
CA GLY A 238 -0.19 26.98 -34.09
C GLY A 238 -1.23 26.47 -33.10
N GLU A 239 -2.51 26.51 -33.48
CA GLU A 239 -3.70 26.01 -32.75
C GLU A 239 -4.56 25.04 -33.57
N ASP A 240 -4.02 24.47 -34.66
CA ASP A 240 -4.76 23.52 -35.47
C ASP A 240 -4.86 22.14 -34.78
N TYR A 241 -6.09 21.62 -34.70
CA TYR A 241 -6.38 20.35 -34.03
C TYR A 241 -5.75 19.15 -34.73
N GLU A 242 -5.86 19.05 -36.06
CA GLU A 242 -5.39 17.90 -36.82
C GLU A 242 -3.87 17.87 -36.89
N VAL A 243 -3.23 19.03 -37.09
CA VAL A 243 -1.76 19.15 -37.01
C VAL A 243 -1.28 18.76 -35.62
N GLY A 244 -1.94 19.26 -34.57
CA GLY A 244 -1.60 18.87 -33.20
C GLY A 244 -1.72 17.36 -33.02
N ARG A 245 -2.79 16.74 -33.56
CA ARG A 245 -3.07 15.30 -33.44
C ARG A 245 -1.92 14.46 -33.96
N VAL A 246 -1.47 14.69 -35.18
CA VAL A 246 -0.38 13.92 -35.80
C VAL A 246 0.96 14.14 -35.09
N LEU A 247 1.28 15.38 -34.71
CA LEU A 247 2.50 15.69 -33.95
C LEU A 247 2.51 14.99 -32.59
N SER A 248 1.38 14.99 -31.88
CA SER A 248 1.27 14.29 -30.60
C SER A 248 1.38 12.78 -30.73
N ALA A 249 0.92 12.20 -31.85
CA ALA A 249 1.07 10.77 -32.11
C ALA A 249 2.55 10.41 -32.28
N ARG A 250 3.31 11.19 -33.07
CA ARG A 250 4.75 10.97 -33.21
C ARG A 250 5.50 11.19 -31.90
N ALA A 251 5.17 12.23 -31.14
CA ALA A 251 5.74 12.45 -29.81
C ALA A 251 5.51 11.26 -28.85
N ALA A 252 4.34 10.60 -28.95
CA ALA A 252 4.05 9.41 -28.17
C ALA A 252 4.90 8.20 -28.58
N GLU A 253 5.16 8.00 -29.87
CA GLU A 253 6.09 6.96 -30.36
C GLU A 253 7.50 7.18 -29.80
N LYS A 254 7.99 8.42 -29.86
CA LYS A 254 9.31 8.78 -29.29
C LYS A 254 9.34 8.61 -27.77
N ALA A 255 8.26 8.94 -27.08
CA ALA A 255 8.14 8.76 -25.63
C ALA A 255 8.17 7.27 -25.24
N ALA A 256 7.47 6.41 -25.99
CA ALA A 256 7.51 4.96 -25.79
C ALA A 256 8.91 4.40 -26.04
N LYS A 257 9.58 4.83 -27.12
CA LYS A 257 10.98 4.47 -27.40
C LYS A 257 11.90 4.83 -26.22
N ILE A 258 11.82 6.05 -25.71
CA ILE A 258 12.61 6.51 -24.56
C ILE A 258 12.31 5.64 -23.32
N PHE A 259 11.03 5.35 -23.06
CA PHE A 259 10.63 4.51 -21.93
C PHE A 259 11.25 3.10 -22.03
N TYR A 260 11.09 2.42 -23.16
CA TYR A 260 11.67 1.09 -23.36
C TYR A 260 13.21 1.11 -23.27
N GLN A 261 13.87 2.14 -23.80
CA GLN A 261 15.33 2.30 -23.67
C GLN A 261 15.77 2.50 -22.21
N ARG A 262 15.03 3.27 -21.40
CA ARG A 262 15.29 3.42 -19.96
C ARG A 262 15.13 2.10 -19.19
N CYS A 263 14.28 1.23 -19.69
CA CYS A 263 14.11 -0.12 -19.17
C CYS A 263 15.22 -1.10 -19.62
N GLY A 264 16.20 -0.65 -20.41
CA GLY A 264 17.30 -1.47 -20.89
C GLY A 264 16.98 -2.30 -22.13
N PHE A 265 15.85 -2.09 -22.79
CA PHE A 265 15.50 -2.79 -24.02
C PHE A 265 16.21 -2.17 -25.24
N GLN A 266 16.50 -3.01 -26.24
CA GLN A 266 16.89 -2.56 -27.57
C GLN A 266 15.64 -2.13 -28.33
N VAL A 267 15.66 -0.91 -28.88
CA VAL A 267 14.49 -0.33 -29.55
C VAL A 267 14.85 0.25 -30.90
N GLU A 268 14.21 -0.26 -31.94
CA GLU A 268 14.22 0.28 -33.29
C GLU A 268 12.97 1.12 -33.54
N ASP A 269 13.14 2.25 -34.23
CA ASP A 269 12.06 3.14 -34.65
C ASP A 269 11.70 2.80 -36.09
N VAL A 270 10.61 2.07 -36.28
CA VAL A 270 10.23 1.50 -37.58
C VAL A 270 9.38 2.50 -38.36
N SER A 271 8.54 3.30 -37.69
CA SER A 271 7.72 4.34 -38.33
C SER A 271 8.52 5.31 -39.20
N ILE A 272 9.76 5.64 -38.80
CA ILE A 272 10.61 6.58 -39.55
C ILE A 272 11.02 6.06 -40.94
N ASN A 273 10.91 4.75 -41.19
CA ASN A 273 11.24 4.17 -42.49
C ASN A 273 10.21 4.54 -43.57
N GLN A 274 9.02 5.06 -43.20
CA GLN A 274 8.01 5.54 -44.15
C GLN A 274 8.50 6.69 -45.05
N ILE A 275 9.44 7.51 -44.57
CA ILE A 275 9.99 8.65 -45.32
C ILE A 275 11.35 8.34 -45.96
N LYS A 276 11.92 7.16 -45.69
CA LYS A 276 13.18 6.71 -46.30
C LYS A 276 12.88 6.02 -47.62
N GLU A 277 13.79 6.11 -48.58
CA GLU A 277 13.72 5.41 -49.88
C GLU A 277 14.04 3.89 -49.74
N ASN A 278 13.53 3.25 -48.69
CA ASN A 278 13.82 1.85 -48.40
C ASN A 278 12.65 0.93 -48.79
N THR A 279 12.95 -0.31 -49.16
CA THR A 279 11.95 -1.31 -49.59
C THR A 279 11.27 -2.04 -48.43
N ASP A 280 11.62 -1.71 -47.19
CA ASP A 280 11.06 -2.37 -46.02
C ASP A 280 9.68 -1.79 -45.66
N ASP A 281 8.67 -2.66 -45.73
CA ASP A 281 7.27 -2.36 -45.49
C ASP A 281 6.83 -2.66 -44.04
N GLU A 282 7.75 -3.02 -43.12
CA GLU A 282 7.46 -3.32 -41.71
C GLU A 282 6.66 -2.19 -41.01
N TRP A 283 6.92 -0.92 -41.37
CA TRP A 283 6.22 0.25 -40.83
C TRP A 283 4.70 0.25 -41.06
N LYS A 284 4.21 -0.53 -42.03
CA LYS A 284 2.76 -0.70 -42.27
C LYS A 284 2.09 -1.48 -41.14
N TYR A 285 2.87 -2.25 -40.37
CA TYR A 285 2.38 -3.18 -39.37
C TYR A 285 2.59 -2.68 -37.95
N PHE A 286 3.66 -1.96 -37.64
CA PHE A 286 3.93 -1.50 -36.27
C PHE A 286 4.88 -0.31 -36.26
N ASP A 287 4.99 0.33 -35.09
CA ASP A 287 5.70 1.61 -34.97
C ASP A 287 7.13 1.42 -34.43
N LEU A 288 7.32 0.50 -33.48
CA LEU A 288 8.61 0.19 -32.85
C LEU A 288 8.90 -1.32 -32.84
N LYS A 289 10.18 -1.69 -32.90
CA LYS A 289 10.66 -3.05 -32.65
C LYS A 289 11.43 -3.07 -31.32
N VAL A 290 10.93 -3.79 -30.33
CA VAL A 290 11.51 -3.84 -28.97
C VAL A 290 12.03 -5.25 -28.69
N ASN A 291 13.35 -5.43 -28.59
CA ASN A 291 13.99 -6.75 -28.51
C ASN A 291 13.44 -7.73 -29.58
N ASN A 292 13.34 -7.28 -30.83
CA ASN A 292 12.72 -7.97 -31.97
C ASN A 292 11.20 -8.15 -31.91
N CYS A 293 10.51 -7.79 -30.83
CA CYS A 293 9.05 -7.86 -30.77
C CYS A 293 8.40 -6.62 -31.41
N PRO A 294 7.41 -6.79 -32.30
CA PRO A 294 6.70 -5.67 -32.92
C PRO A 294 5.72 -4.99 -31.94
N VAL A 295 5.77 -3.66 -31.87
CA VAL A 295 4.94 -2.84 -30.97
C VAL A 295 4.30 -1.67 -31.74
N ASP A 296 2.98 -1.57 -31.65
CA ASP A 296 2.16 -0.49 -32.19
C ASP A 296 1.77 0.48 -31.06
N ILE A 297 2.14 1.74 -31.20
CA ILE A 297 1.95 2.78 -30.20
C ILE A 297 0.59 3.43 -30.42
N LYS A 298 -0.14 3.64 -29.32
CA LYS A 298 -1.44 4.31 -29.34
C LYS A 298 -1.42 5.46 -28.34
N ASN A 299 -1.56 6.66 -28.87
CA ASN A 299 -1.67 7.88 -28.07
C ASN A 299 -3.12 8.19 -27.68
N SER A 300 -3.30 8.68 -26.47
CA SER A 300 -4.52 9.29 -25.95
C SER A 300 -4.21 10.66 -25.41
N ARG A 301 -5.19 11.55 -25.50
CA ARG A 301 -5.11 12.87 -24.87
C ARG A 301 -5.97 12.92 -23.62
N ARG A 302 -5.44 13.51 -22.54
CA ARG A 302 -6.18 13.72 -21.29
C ARG A 302 -7.43 14.58 -21.53
N ALA A 303 -8.49 14.28 -20.78
CA ALA A 303 -9.64 15.17 -20.70
C ALA A 303 -9.31 16.41 -19.87
N ILE A 304 -9.91 17.55 -20.19
CA ILE A 304 -9.66 18.81 -19.48
C ILE A 304 -10.10 18.75 -18.02
N SER A 305 -11.20 18.06 -17.72
CA SER A 305 -11.77 17.97 -16.37
C SER A 305 -11.32 16.74 -15.57
N SER A 306 -10.58 15.82 -16.18
CA SER A 306 -10.13 14.59 -15.55
C SER A 306 -8.71 14.29 -16.02
N PRO A 307 -7.69 14.92 -15.40
CA PRO A 307 -6.31 14.70 -15.79
C PRO A 307 -5.94 13.23 -15.60
N GLU A 308 -6.46 12.54 -14.58
CA GLU A 308 -6.20 11.13 -14.31
C GLU A 308 -6.84 10.16 -15.31
N ARG A 309 -7.58 10.65 -16.31
CA ARG A 309 -8.26 9.81 -17.29
C ARG A 309 -8.12 10.36 -18.70
N TYR A 310 -8.15 9.44 -19.67
CA TYR A 310 -8.35 9.80 -21.07
C TYR A 310 -9.70 9.33 -21.56
N VAL A 311 -10.15 9.99 -22.61
CA VAL A 311 -11.51 9.78 -23.15
C VAL A 311 -11.52 8.60 -24.11
N GLU A 312 -10.49 8.44 -24.94
CA GLU A 312 -10.51 7.53 -26.10
C GLU A 312 -9.10 7.03 -26.50
N HIS A 313 -8.79 5.73 -26.34
CA HIS A 313 -7.80 5.03 -27.18
C HIS A 313 -8.55 4.14 -28.17
N CYS A 314 -8.62 4.57 -29.43
CA CYS A 314 -9.20 3.77 -30.50
C CYS A 314 -8.12 2.87 -31.11
N VAL A 315 -8.37 1.57 -31.13
CA VAL A 315 -7.57 0.58 -31.83
C VAL A 315 -8.44 -0.03 -32.93
N PRO A 316 -8.20 0.31 -34.21
CA PRO A 316 -9.05 -0.16 -35.29
C PRO A 316 -9.06 -1.68 -35.46
N LYS A 317 -7.91 -2.32 -35.21
CA LYS A 317 -7.75 -3.77 -35.22
C LYS A 317 -6.44 -4.15 -34.52
N PHE A 318 -6.40 -5.34 -33.95
CA PHE A 318 -5.12 -5.97 -33.65
C PHE A 318 -4.42 -6.31 -34.96
N LYS A 319 -3.11 -6.06 -35.02
CA LYS A 319 -2.29 -6.32 -36.19
C LYS A 319 -1.47 -7.59 -35.95
N ILE A 320 -1.15 -8.28 -37.05
CA ILE A 320 -0.27 -9.44 -37.08
C ILE A 320 0.90 -9.06 -37.99
N ALA A 321 2.12 -9.32 -37.53
CA ALA A 321 3.34 -9.06 -38.30
C ALA A 321 3.57 -10.15 -39.38
N LEU A 322 4.57 -9.96 -40.24
CA LEU A 322 4.82 -10.82 -41.43
C LEU A 322 5.17 -12.27 -41.06
N ASP A 323 5.71 -12.50 -39.88
CA ASP A 323 6.08 -13.79 -39.27
C ASP A 323 4.94 -14.43 -38.45
N ASN A 324 3.72 -13.88 -38.55
CA ASN A 324 2.57 -14.29 -37.77
C ASN A 324 2.71 -14.01 -36.26
N GLU A 325 3.63 -13.12 -35.85
CA GLU A 325 3.70 -12.62 -34.49
C GLU A 325 2.60 -11.59 -34.20
N ASN A 326 2.03 -11.66 -32.99
CA ASN A 326 1.05 -10.68 -32.54
C ASN A 326 1.75 -9.36 -32.24
N VAL A 327 1.31 -8.29 -32.90
CA VAL A 327 1.80 -6.94 -32.61
C VAL A 327 1.24 -6.50 -31.25
N LYS A 328 2.14 -6.19 -30.32
CA LYS A 328 1.77 -5.63 -29.02
C LYS A 328 1.24 -4.22 -29.20
N ILE A 329 0.31 -3.80 -28.35
CA ILE A 329 -0.20 -2.43 -28.35
C ILE A 329 0.25 -1.74 -27.07
N ALA A 330 1.03 -0.67 -27.21
CA ALA A 330 1.46 0.13 -26.08
C ALA A 330 0.64 1.43 -25.97
N GLY A 331 0.14 1.71 -24.78
CA GLY A 331 -0.65 2.90 -24.48
C GLY A 331 0.25 4.05 -24.03
N VAL A 332 0.07 5.23 -24.61
CA VAL A 332 0.71 6.48 -24.16
C VAL A 332 -0.33 7.56 -23.94
N LEU A 333 -0.27 8.22 -22.80
CA LEU A 333 -1.14 9.31 -22.42
C LEU A 333 -0.41 10.65 -22.46
N SER A 334 -0.89 11.55 -23.33
CA SER A 334 -0.37 12.91 -23.49
C SER A 334 -1.37 13.96 -22.99
N ASN A 335 -0.87 15.15 -22.68
CA ASN A 335 -1.73 16.32 -22.48
C ASN A 335 -2.31 16.80 -23.81
N TYR A 336 -3.42 17.52 -23.75
CA TYR A 336 -3.94 18.21 -24.94
C TYR A 336 -3.05 19.43 -25.23
N LEU A 337 -2.13 19.28 -26.18
CA LEU A 337 -1.17 20.30 -26.59
C LEU A 337 -1.42 20.72 -28.03
N TRP A 338 -1.30 22.02 -28.27
CA TRP A 338 -1.33 22.60 -29.61
C TRP A 338 0.03 22.45 -30.32
N PRO A 339 0.10 22.52 -31.66
CA PRO A 339 1.35 22.45 -32.41
C PRO A 339 2.45 23.36 -31.90
N SER A 340 2.10 24.61 -31.55
CA SER A 340 3.04 25.57 -30.94
C SER A 340 3.72 25.01 -29.68
N ALA A 341 2.95 24.44 -28.75
CA ALA A 341 3.49 23.85 -27.53
C ALA A 341 4.29 22.55 -27.78
N LEU A 342 3.94 21.79 -28.83
CA LEU A 342 4.64 20.54 -29.18
C LEU A 342 5.99 20.78 -29.87
N LEU A 343 6.08 21.83 -30.71
CA LEU A 343 7.28 22.15 -31.49
C LEU A 343 8.25 23.07 -30.73
N THR A 344 7.76 23.85 -29.75
CA THR A 344 8.61 24.66 -28.87
C THR A 344 8.35 24.34 -27.38
N PRO A 345 8.59 23.09 -26.93
CA PRO A 345 8.26 22.67 -25.57
C PRO A 345 9.04 23.41 -24.48
N ALA A 346 10.23 23.93 -24.78
CA ALA A 346 11.03 24.73 -23.84
C ALA A 346 10.43 26.12 -23.54
N ASN A 347 9.56 26.62 -24.41
CA ASN A 347 8.99 27.97 -24.34
C ASN A 347 7.55 27.98 -23.80
N THR A 348 7.06 26.85 -23.29
CA THR A 348 5.69 26.73 -22.78
C THR A 348 5.68 26.47 -21.28
N GLU A 349 4.90 27.27 -20.54
CA GLU A 349 4.61 27.03 -19.12
C GLU A 349 3.68 25.80 -18.91
N LYS A 350 3.06 25.30 -19.98
CA LYS A 350 2.18 24.13 -19.92
C LYS A 350 3.00 22.86 -19.68
N ASN A 351 2.46 21.99 -18.83
CA ASN A 351 2.99 20.64 -18.66
C ASN A 351 2.94 19.87 -20.00
N THR A 352 4.10 19.49 -20.53
CA THR A 352 4.23 18.71 -21.77
C THR A 352 4.55 17.23 -21.52
N SER A 353 4.41 16.75 -20.29
CA SER A 353 4.74 15.37 -19.95
C SER A 353 3.84 14.36 -20.65
N LEU A 354 4.42 13.22 -21.02
CA LEU A 354 3.69 12.04 -21.46
C LEU A 354 3.81 10.95 -20.39
N LEU A 355 2.87 10.02 -20.39
CA LEU A 355 2.84 8.88 -19.48
C LEU A 355 2.69 7.61 -20.30
N PHE A 356 3.65 6.71 -20.20
CA PHE A 356 3.51 5.35 -20.70
C PHE A 356 2.52 4.59 -19.79
N LEU A 357 1.59 3.83 -20.34
CA LEU A 357 0.54 3.13 -19.58
C LEU A 357 0.81 1.64 -19.40
N GLY A 358 1.70 1.07 -20.22
CA GLY A 358 1.89 -0.37 -20.35
C GLY A 358 1.58 -0.86 -21.76
N GLU A 359 1.58 -2.17 -21.91
CA GLU A 359 1.28 -2.89 -23.13
C GLU A 359 0.11 -3.86 -22.95
N THR A 360 -0.49 -4.25 -24.07
CA THR A 360 -1.50 -5.32 -24.13
C THR A 360 -1.48 -6.04 -25.48
N THR A 361 -2.13 -7.20 -25.56
CA THR A 361 -2.20 -8.07 -26.73
C THR A 361 -3.62 -8.62 -26.94
N GLU A 362 -3.91 -9.09 -28.16
CA GLU A 362 -5.19 -9.76 -28.42
C GLU A 362 -5.36 -11.00 -27.55
N HIS A 363 -4.28 -11.72 -27.29
CA HIS A 363 -4.26 -12.91 -26.44
C HIS A 363 -4.70 -12.58 -25.01
N GLU A 364 -4.16 -11.52 -24.41
CA GLU A 364 -4.60 -11.09 -23.07
C GLU A 364 -6.07 -10.69 -23.05
N HIS A 365 -6.56 -10.00 -24.09
CA HIS A 365 -7.98 -9.67 -24.19
C HIS A 365 -8.88 -10.91 -24.27
N LYS A 366 -8.46 -11.95 -25.01
CA LYS A 366 -9.16 -13.25 -25.08
C LYS A 366 -9.15 -13.93 -23.71
N LYS A 367 -7.98 -14.01 -23.06
CA LYS A 367 -7.82 -14.58 -21.71
C LYS A 367 -8.74 -13.89 -20.69
N LEU A 368 -8.82 -12.56 -20.70
CA LEU A 368 -9.71 -11.81 -19.81
C LEU A 368 -11.19 -12.10 -20.09
N LYS A 369 -11.58 -12.22 -21.36
CA LYS A 369 -12.95 -12.60 -21.72
C LYS A 369 -13.27 -14.03 -21.28
N GLU A 370 -12.35 -14.97 -21.45
CA GLU A 370 -12.53 -16.36 -21.05
C GLU A 370 -12.69 -16.51 -19.54
N GLU A 371 -11.87 -15.80 -18.75
CA GLU A 371 -11.94 -15.84 -17.29
C GLU A 371 -13.21 -15.17 -16.73
N PHE A 372 -13.59 -14.00 -17.27
CA PHE A 372 -14.58 -13.15 -16.63
C PHE A 372 -15.95 -13.16 -17.28
N ASN A 373 -16.09 -13.55 -18.54
CA ASN A 373 -17.41 -13.64 -19.14
C ASN A 373 -18.19 -14.80 -18.52
N SER A 374 -19.41 -14.50 -18.09
CA SER A 374 -20.38 -15.46 -17.60
C SER A 374 -21.76 -15.12 -18.17
N GLU A 375 -22.76 -15.86 -17.72
CA GLU A 375 -24.15 -15.53 -18.01
C GLU A 375 -24.52 -14.12 -17.51
N HIS A 376 -24.03 -13.76 -16.32
CA HIS A 376 -24.43 -12.54 -15.60
C HIS A 376 -23.45 -11.37 -15.75
N PHE A 377 -22.24 -11.58 -16.26
CA PHE A 377 -21.26 -10.52 -16.46
C PHE A 377 -20.53 -10.70 -17.80
N ARG A 378 -20.40 -9.63 -18.58
CA ARG A 378 -19.72 -9.66 -19.88
C ARG A 378 -18.78 -8.47 -20.09
N ILE A 379 -17.68 -8.71 -20.78
CA ILE A 379 -16.71 -7.71 -21.20
C ILE A 379 -16.85 -7.47 -22.70
N ASP A 380 -17.02 -6.20 -23.07
CA ASP A 380 -17.24 -5.77 -24.45
C ASP A 380 -16.27 -4.63 -24.82
N PHE A 381 -15.19 -4.97 -25.52
CA PHE A 381 -14.24 -3.97 -26.01
C PHE A 381 -14.71 -3.23 -27.27
N GLY A 382 -15.84 -3.62 -27.85
CA GLY A 382 -16.37 -3.00 -29.06
C GLY A 382 -17.00 -1.63 -28.80
N ARG A 383 -17.04 -0.79 -29.83
CA ARG A 383 -17.86 0.43 -29.83
C ARG A 383 -19.26 0.12 -30.32
N PRO A 384 -20.32 0.38 -29.52
CA PRO A 384 -21.69 0.28 -30.02
C PRO A 384 -21.87 1.13 -31.29
N GLY A 385 -22.35 0.52 -32.37
CA GLY A 385 -22.69 1.19 -33.63
C GLY A 385 -21.51 1.51 -34.57
N ARG A 386 -20.26 1.11 -34.26
CA ARG A 386 -19.12 1.22 -35.20
C ARG A 386 -18.41 -0.12 -35.29
N ASN A 387 -18.55 -0.81 -36.42
CA ASN A 387 -17.94 -2.12 -36.65
C ASN A 387 -16.40 -2.05 -36.55
N ALA A 388 -15.81 -3.15 -36.04
CA ALA A 388 -14.37 -3.45 -35.93
C ALA A 388 -13.50 -2.59 -34.98
N ASN A 389 -13.88 -1.37 -34.62
CA ASN A 389 -13.04 -0.53 -33.74
C ASN A 389 -13.13 -0.97 -32.27
N PHE A 390 -11.98 -1.26 -31.68
CA PHE A 390 -11.83 -1.49 -30.25
C PHE A 390 -11.52 -0.19 -29.50
N PHE A 391 -12.01 -0.11 -28.26
CA PHE A 391 -11.68 0.99 -27.34
C PHE A 391 -11.06 0.43 -26.08
N PHE A 392 -9.84 0.87 -25.81
CA PHE A 392 -9.01 0.32 -24.75
C PHE A 392 -9.00 1.24 -23.53
N PRO A 393 -9.64 0.82 -22.42
CA PRO A 393 -9.60 1.57 -21.17
C PRO A 393 -8.24 1.39 -20.48
N PRO A 394 -7.81 2.31 -19.58
CA PRO A 394 -6.47 2.30 -19.03
C PRO A 394 -6.16 1.04 -18.23
N TRP A 395 -7.17 0.42 -17.63
CA TRP A 395 -7.00 -0.82 -16.86
C TRP A 395 -6.56 -2.01 -17.71
N ILE A 396 -6.62 -1.93 -19.05
CA ILE A 396 -6.21 -3.03 -19.93
C ILE A 396 -4.70 -3.12 -20.11
N PHE A 397 -3.99 -2.01 -19.89
CA PHE A 397 -2.55 -1.96 -20.07
C PHE A 397 -1.85 -2.48 -18.82
N ASN A 398 -0.79 -3.27 -19.04
CA ASN A 398 0.06 -3.78 -17.98
C ASN A 398 1.53 -3.58 -18.34
N TYR A 399 2.39 -3.41 -17.34
CA TYR A 399 3.82 -3.28 -17.59
C TYR A 399 4.46 -4.65 -17.82
N PRO A 400 5.51 -4.75 -18.67
CA PRO A 400 6.27 -5.98 -18.86
C PRO A 400 6.74 -6.59 -17.54
N SER A 401 6.73 -7.92 -17.43
CA SER A 401 7.15 -8.65 -16.23
C SER A 401 8.56 -8.31 -15.78
N ASP A 402 9.46 -8.02 -16.73
CA ASP A 402 10.86 -7.69 -16.48
C ASP A 402 11.02 -6.42 -15.62
N LEU A 403 10.04 -5.50 -15.69
CA LEU A 403 10.02 -4.28 -14.87
C LEU A 403 9.60 -4.52 -13.43
N TYR A 404 9.06 -5.70 -13.14
CA TYR A 404 8.67 -6.12 -11.80
C TYR A 404 9.67 -7.10 -11.19
N LYS A 405 10.90 -7.19 -11.72
CA LYS A 405 11.91 -8.15 -11.25
C LYS A 405 12.19 -8.01 -9.75
N SER A 406 12.54 -6.81 -9.27
CA SER A 406 12.81 -6.58 -7.84
C SER A 406 11.60 -6.93 -6.95
N ARG A 407 10.38 -6.61 -7.41
CA ARG A 407 9.14 -6.98 -6.71
C ARG A 407 9.00 -8.51 -6.64
N ASN A 408 9.13 -9.18 -7.76
CA ASN A 408 8.93 -10.63 -7.85
C ASN A 408 10.00 -11.38 -7.04
N GLU A 409 11.26 -10.94 -7.08
CA GLU A 409 12.35 -11.46 -6.24
C GLU A 409 12.03 -11.28 -4.74
N ALA A 410 11.50 -10.12 -4.34
CA ALA A 410 11.07 -9.90 -2.96
C ALA A 410 9.87 -10.78 -2.55
N ILE A 411 8.90 -10.99 -3.45
CA ILE A 411 7.79 -11.94 -3.23
C ILE A 411 8.34 -13.35 -3.02
N ASP A 412 9.21 -13.81 -3.91
CA ASP A 412 9.80 -15.15 -3.87
C ASP A 412 10.62 -15.36 -2.58
N GLU A 413 11.42 -14.37 -2.19
CA GLU A 413 12.20 -14.43 -0.94
C GLU A 413 11.27 -14.50 0.28
N LEU A 414 10.20 -13.71 0.32
CA LEU A 414 9.22 -13.73 1.41
C LEU A 414 8.50 -15.07 1.50
N THR A 415 8.09 -15.65 0.37
CA THR A 415 7.43 -16.95 0.32
C THR A 415 8.35 -18.07 0.83
N GLN A 416 9.68 -17.96 0.65
CA GLN A 416 10.65 -18.96 1.09
C GLN A 416 10.95 -18.91 2.61
N GLN A 417 10.71 -17.80 3.30
CA GLN A 417 11.13 -17.66 4.71
C GLN A 417 10.25 -18.40 5.73
N GLY A 418 9.14 -19.02 5.30
CA GLY A 418 8.29 -19.84 6.17
C GLY A 418 7.24 -19.03 6.95
N GLU A 419 7.18 -19.18 8.27
CA GLU A 419 6.11 -18.62 9.09
C GLU A 419 6.25 -17.08 9.27
N MET A 420 5.34 -16.32 8.66
CA MET A 420 5.26 -14.86 8.80
C MET A 420 4.74 -14.40 10.18
N GLU A 421 4.57 -15.32 11.14
CA GLU A 421 3.90 -15.08 12.43
C GLU A 421 4.52 -13.91 13.20
N HIS A 422 5.85 -13.82 13.20
CA HIS A 422 6.58 -12.75 13.88
C HIS A 422 6.28 -11.36 13.26
N ILE A 423 6.21 -11.28 11.93
CA ILE A 423 5.93 -10.02 11.20
C ILE A 423 4.51 -9.56 11.50
N LEU A 424 3.56 -10.51 11.43
CA LEU A 424 2.14 -10.25 11.56
C LEU A 424 1.77 -9.84 13.00
N SER A 425 2.52 -10.31 13.99
CA SER A 425 2.32 -9.94 15.40
C SER A 425 2.78 -8.53 15.78
N GLN A 426 3.64 -7.88 14.99
CA GLN A 426 4.32 -6.62 15.38
C GLN A 426 4.02 -5.41 14.48
N ALA A 427 3.50 -5.62 13.28
CA ALA A 427 3.20 -4.53 12.34
C ALA A 427 1.87 -3.84 12.66
N LYS A 428 1.86 -2.98 13.70
CA LYS A 428 0.64 -2.27 14.15
C LYS A 428 0.11 -1.24 13.14
N ASP A 429 0.98 -0.72 12.28
CA ASP A 429 0.66 0.41 11.39
C ASP A 429 0.62 0.02 9.90
N VAL A 430 0.73 -1.27 9.58
CA VAL A 430 0.76 -1.76 8.20
C VAL A 430 -0.37 -2.74 7.99
N ASN A 431 -1.15 -2.53 6.93
CA ASN A 431 -2.15 -3.49 6.52
C ASN A 431 -1.50 -4.65 5.77
N LEU A 432 -1.52 -5.84 6.36
CA LEU A 432 -0.76 -7.01 5.88
C LEU A 432 -1.54 -7.93 4.95
N ILE A 433 -2.86 -7.73 4.81
CA ILE A 433 -3.70 -8.53 3.90
C ILE A 433 -3.16 -8.49 2.46
N PRO A 434 -2.78 -7.33 1.88
CA PRO A 434 -2.17 -7.26 0.55
C PRO A 434 -0.91 -8.11 0.43
N LEU A 435 -0.07 -8.12 1.48
CA LEU A 435 1.17 -8.90 1.50
C LEU A 435 0.87 -10.40 1.46
N CYS A 436 -0.08 -10.88 2.28
CA CYS A 436 -0.49 -12.29 2.27
C CYS A 436 -1.05 -12.72 0.91
N ILE A 437 -1.76 -11.84 0.21
CA ILE A 437 -2.30 -12.13 -1.13
C ILE A 437 -1.17 -12.34 -2.14
N VAL A 438 -0.19 -11.43 -2.17
CA VAL A 438 0.89 -11.50 -3.18
C VAL A 438 1.92 -12.59 -2.88
N THR A 439 2.12 -12.95 -1.60
CA THR A 439 3.02 -14.05 -1.19
C THR A 439 2.33 -15.41 -1.14
N ASN A 440 1.03 -15.47 -1.47
CA ASN A 440 0.18 -16.66 -1.38
C ASN A 440 0.20 -17.32 0.02
N VAL A 441 0.33 -16.50 1.06
CA VAL A 441 0.34 -16.98 2.44
C VAL A 441 -1.10 -17.09 2.95
N ASN A 442 -1.42 -18.23 3.57
CA ASN A 442 -2.74 -18.46 4.11
C ASN A 442 -3.04 -17.51 5.30
N LEU A 443 -3.84 -16.48 5.03
CA LEU A 443 -4.27 -15.48 6.01
C LEU A 443 -4.99 -16.09 7.22
N THR A 444 -5.68 -17.24 7.08
CA THR A 444 -6.41 -17.88 8.20
C THR A 444 -5.49 -18.38 9.30
N LYS A 445 -4.19 -18.51 9.05
CA LYS A 445 -3.21 -18.86 10.09
C LYS A 445 -2.98 -17.71 11.07
N TYR A 446 -3.30 -16.48 10.68
CA TYR A 446 -2.90 -15.27 11.40
C TYR A 446 -4.05 -14.33 11.72
N TRP A 447 -5.15 -14.39 10.95
CA TRP A 447 -6.40 -13.69 11.26
C TRP A 447 -7.41 -14.65 11.86
N HIS A 448 -8.02 -14.24 12.97
CA HIS A 448 -9.18 -14.95 13.50
C HIS A 448 -10.34 -14.86 12.51
N ASN A 449 -11.13 -15.93 12.42
CA ASN A 449 -12.28 -15.99 11.49
C ASN A 449 -13.25 -14.81 11.69
N GLU A 450 -13.35 -14.29 12.92
CA GLU A 450 -14.21 -13.15 13.29
C GLU A 450 -13.66 -11.79 12.85
N SER A 451 -12.38 -11.71 12.45
CA SER A 451 -11.74 -10.45 12.07
C SER A 451 -12.15 -9.96 10.68
N LEU A 452 -12.60 -10.85 9.80
CA LEU A 452 -13.16 -10.51 8.49
C LEU A 452 -14.58 -11.06 8.36
N LYS A 453 -15.46 -10.28 7.73
CA LYS A 453 -16.84 -10.67 7.40
C LYS A 453 -16.86 -11.80 6.36
N THR A 454 -18.01 -12.46 6.21
CA THR A 454 -18.16 -13.57 5.25
C THR A 454 -17.83 -13.17 3.81
N TRP A 455 -18.32 -12.01 3.34
CA TRP A 455 -18.00 -11.55 1.98
C TRP A 455 -16.52 -11.19 1.82
N GLU A 456 -15.88 -10.74 2.90
CA GLU A 456 -14.48 -10.34 2.91
C GLU A 456 -13.56 -11.56 2.74
N TRP A 457 -13.89 -12.67 3.42
CA TRP A 457 -13.24 -13.95 3.20
C TRP A 457 -13.49 -14.50 1.78
N ALA A 458 -14.73 -14.43 1.30
CA ALA A 458 -15.05 -14.86 -0.06
C ALA A 458 -14.27 -14.07 -1.11
N PHE A 459 -14.18 -12.74 -0.94
CA PHE A 459 -13.40 -11.88 -1.81
C PHE A 459 -11.91 -12.18 -1.75
N TYR A 460 -11.34 -12.33 -0.54
CA TYR A 460 -9.94 -12.71 -0.34
C TYR A 460 -9.58 -13.99 -1.10
N GLN A 461 -10.36 -15.06 -0.88
CA GLN A 461 -10.12 -16.35 -1.54
C GLN A 461 -10.23 -16.25 -3.05
N LYS A 462 -11.23 -15.52 -3.54
CA LYS A 462 -11.43 -15.29 -4.97
C LYS A 462 -10.26 -14.54 -5.60
N LEU A 463 -9.79 -13.48 -4.95
CA LEU A 463 -8.67 -12.68 -5.40
C LEU A 463 -7.38 -13.52 -5.42
N LEU A 464 -7.12 -14.27 -4.34
CA LEU A 464 -5.98 -15.16 -4.24
C LEU A 464 -5.98 -16.23 -5.35
N ASN A 465 -7.10 -16.96 -5.50
CA ASN A 465 -7.21 -18.02 -6.51
C ASN A 465 -6.97 -17.49 -7.93
N ARG A 466 -7.50 -16.30 -8.24
CA ARG A 466 -7.30 -15.68 -9.56
C ARG A 466 -5.87 -15.25 -9.79
N ILE A 467 -5.21 -14.66 -8.80
CA ILE A 467 -3.80 -14.28 -8.89
C ILE A 467 -2.93 -15.53 -9.09
N CYS A 468 -3.18 -16.60 -8.33
CA CYS A 468 -2.46 -17.87 -8.47
C CYS A 468 -2.66 -18.50 -9.86
N ALA A 469 -3.88 -18.45 -10.41
CA ALA A 469 -4.19 -19.06 -11.71
C ALA A 469 -3.69 -18.23 -12.90
N ASN A 470 -3.73 -16.90 -12.79
CA ASN A 470 -3.58 -16.02 -13.96
C ASN A 470 -2.39 -15.07 -13.89
N GLY A 471 -1.73 -14.97 -12.74
CA GLY A 471 -0.71 -13.98 -12.44
C GLY A 471 -1.29 -12.65 -11.96
N LEU A 472 -0.43 -11.84 -11.34
CA LEU A 472 -0.78 -10.52 -10.83
C LEU A 472 -0.67 -9.47 -11.94
N SER A 473 -1.79 -8.85 -12.31
CA SER A 473 -1.82 -7.76 -13.30
C SER A 473 -2.98 -6.78 -13.05
N LEU A 474 -2.84 -5.56 -13.56
CA LEU A 474 -3.86 -4.52 -13.41
C LEU A 474 -5.24 -4.92 -13.98
N PRO A 475 -5.34 -5.52 -15.18
CA PRO A 475 -6.64 -5.91 -15.74
C PRO A 475 -7.37 -6.96 -14.89
N PHE A 476 -6.65 -7.98 -14.44
CA PHE A 476 -7.21 -9.05 -13.60
C PHE A 476 -7.69 -8.50 -12.25
N LEU A 477 -6.93 -7.58 -11.66
CA LEU A 477 -7.32 -6.95 -10.41
C LEU A 477 -8.60 -6.12 -10.61
N TYR A 478 -8.61 -5.23 -11.61
CA TYR A 478 -9.78 -4.39 -11.92
C TYR A 478 -11.05 -5.22 -12.15
N LEU A 479 -10.96 -6.26 -12.96
CA LEU A 479 -12.11 -7.11 -13.28
C LEU A 479 -12.53 -8.00 -12.11
N THR A 480 -11.62 -8.36 -11.21
CA THR A 480 -11.97 -9.13 -10.00
C THR A 480 -12.87 -8.34 -9.07
N PHE A 481 -12.57 -7.06 -8.89
CA PHE A 481 -13.40 -6.15 -8.10
C PHE A 481 -14.78 -6.01 -8.73
N LEU A 482 -14.84 -5.78 -10.04
CA LEU A 482 -16.11 -5.57 -10.73
C LEU A 482 -16.97 -6.85 -10.74
N SER A 483 -16.36 -8.02 -11.00
CA SER A 483 -17.01 -9.32 -10.96
C SER A 483 -17.56 -9.63 -9.57
N HIS A 484 -16.77 -9.42 -8.51
CA HIS A 484 -17.25 -9.62 -7.14
C HIS A 484 -18.35 -8.61 -6.78
N PHE A 485 -18.23 -7.35 -7.18
CA PHE A 485 -19.29 -6.36 -6.99
C PHE A 485 -20.61 -6.80 -7.65
N THR A 486 -20.57 -7.33 -8.88
CA THR A 486 -21.78 -7.85 -9.54
C THR A 486 -22.38 -9.07 -8.85
N GLU A 487 -21.55 -9.93 -8.26
CA GLU A 487 -22.02 -11.05 -7.46
C GLU A 487 -22.73 -10.56 -6.19
N MET A 488 -22.16 -9.56 -5.51
CA MET A 488 -22.78 -8.95 -4.32
C MET A 488 -24.11 -8.27 -4.62
N LEU A 489 -24.30 -7.74 -5.84
CA LEU A 489 -25.59 -7.22 -6.29
C LEU A 489 -26.61 -8.32 -6.61
N SER A 490 -26.14 -9.44 -7.15
CA SER A 490 -26.99 -10.57 -7.52
C SER A 490 -27.39 -11.42 -6.30
N SER A 491 -26.52 -11.53 -5.30
CA SER A 491 -26.79 -12.25 -4.04
C SER A 491 -27.72 -11.43 -3.14
N HIS A 492 -28.98 -11.85 -3.01
CA HIS A 492 -29.92 -11.27 -2.04
C HIS A 492 -29.72 -11.82 -0.61
N SER A 493 -28.56 -12.40 -0.31
CA SER A 493 -28.37 -13.06 0.98
C SER A 493 -28.18 -12.03 2.09
N GLU A 494 -28.97 -12.20 3.16
CA GLU A 494 -28.80 -11.53 4.46
C GLU A 494 -27.36 -11.63 5.01
N GLN A 495 -26.58 -12.59 4.52
CA GLN A 495 -25.17 -12.82 4.85
C GLN A 495 -24.24 -11.66 4.44
N TYR A 496 -24.66 -10.72 3.58
CA TYR A 496 -23.82 -9.64 3.06
C TYR A 496 -24.37 -8.24 3.33
N LYS A 497 -25.18 -8.06 4.39
CA LYS A 497 -25.72 -6.75 4.79
C LYS A 497 -24.65 -5.67 5.01
N ASP A 498 -23.50 -6.10 5.52
CA ASP A 498 -22.39 -5.21 5.87
C ASP A 498 -21.38 -5.02 4.73
N TYR A 499 -21.72 -5.45 3.51
CA TYR A 499 -20.90 -5.22 2.33
C TYR A 499 -20.82 -3.74 2.01
N ARG A 500 -19.59 -3.25 1.82
CA ARG A 500 -19.30 -1.89 1.36
C ARG A 500 -18.11 -1.93 0.40
N PRO A 501 -18.23 -1.37 -0.82
CA PRO A 501 -17.14 -1.44 -1.79
C PRO A 501 -15.85 -0.72 -1.35
N ASP A 502 -15.93 0.34 -0.55
CA ASP A 502 -14.74 1.04 -0.02
C ASP A 502 -13.80 0.11 0.76
N GLN A 503 -14.37 -0.91 1.42
CA GLN A 503 -13.64 -1.90 2.22
C GLN A 503 -12.72 -2.77 1.35
N TYR A 504 -12.84 -2.76 0.02
CA TYR A 504 -11.86 -3.41 -0.83
C TYR A 504 -10.45 -2.81 -0.70
N ARG A 505 -10.31 -1.54 -0.29
CA ARG A 505 -9.00 -0.87 -0.15
C ARG A 505 -8.04 -1.66 0.72
N ARG A 506 -8.54 -2.25 1.80
CA ARG A 506 -7.72 -3.02 2.75
C ARG A 506 -7.20 -4.36 2.17
N PHE A 507 -7.67 -4.79 1.01
CA PHE A 507 -7.13 -5.99 0.37
C PHE A 507 -6.02 -5.69 -0.60
N VAL A 508 -5.88 -4.44 -1.05
CA VAL A 508 -4.95 -4.11 -2.13
C VAL A 508 -3.94 -3.01 -1.78
N PHE A 509 -4.18 -2.20 -0.76
CA PHE A 509 -3.26 -1.13 -0.35
C PHE A 509 -2.68 -1.40 1.03
N MET A 510 -1.35 -1.39 1.13
CA MET A 510 -0.61 -1.58 2.39
C MET A 510 -0.76 -0.41 3.35
N ASN A 511 -0.87 0.80 2.80
CA ASN A 511 -0.97 2.05 3.53
C ASN A 511 -1.91 3.02 2.78
N THR A 512 -2.23 4.15 3.40
CA THR A 512 -3.10 5.19 2.83
C THR A 512 -2.39 6.07 1.81
N ASP A 513 -1.07 5.97 1.68
CA ASP A 513 -0.28 6.95 0.94
C ASP A 513 0.10 6.43 -0.47
N GLU A 514 0.06 5.12 -0.70
CA GLU A 514 0.49 4.46 -1.93
C GLU A 514 -0.67 3.91 -2.77
N TYR A 515 -1.70 4.73 -3.00
CA TYR A 515 -2.88 4.30 -3.78
C TYR A 515 -2.61 4.06 -5.29
N ASN A 516 -1.43 4.39 -5.79
CA ASN A 516 -1.00 4.06 -7.16
C ASN A 516 -0.32 2.69 -7.26
N LYS A 517 -0.28 1.90 -6.17
CA LYS A 517 0.41 0.60 -6.15
C LYS A 517 -0.44 -0.54 -5.57
N PRO A 518 -1.64 -0.80 -6.11
CA PRO A 518 -2.49 -1.88 -5.61
C PRO A 518 -1.77 -3.23 -5.76
N LEU A 519 -1.56 -3.96 -4.66
CA LEU A 519 -0.80 -5.22 -4.62
C LEU A 519 0.63 -5.10 -5.20
N GLY A 520 1.23 -3.90 -5.21
CA GLY A 520 2.53 -3.68 -5.84
C GLY A 520 2.50 -3.63 -7.37
N ILE A 521 1.32 -3.58 -8.00
CA ILE A 521 1.18 -3.28 -9.43
C ILE A 521 1.28 -1.77 -9.61
N TYR A 522 2.13 -1.29 -10.53
CA TYR A 522 2.22 0.14 -10.80
C TYR A 522 1.00 0.62 -11.61
N ASP A 523 0.18 1.48 -11.00
CA ASP A 523 -1.06 2.02 -11.56
C ASP A 523 -1.00 3.56 -11.56
N PRO A 524 -0.34 4.17 -12.56
CA PRO A 524 -0.05 5.61 -12.57
C PRO A 524 -1.29 6.50 -12.75
N LEU A 525 -2.45 5.90 -13.04
CA LEU A 525 -3.73 6.59 -13.17
C LEU A 525 -4.68 6.32 -12.01
N TYR A 526 -4.19 5.65 -10.95
CA TYR A 526 -5.00 5.27 -9.78
C TYR A 526 -6.25 4.47 -10.16
N THR A 527 -6.24 3.75 -11.28
CA THR A 527 -7.36 3.06 -11.89
C THR A 527 -8.13 2.17 -10.91
N VAL A 528 -7.44 1.40 -10.06
CA VAL A 528 -8.06 0.52 -9.05
C VAL A 528 -8.67 1.33 -7.91
N ARG A 529 -7.95 2.31 -7.36
CA ARG A 529 -8.47 3.22 -6.33
C ARG A 529 -9.74 3.92 -6.83
N SER A 530 -9.66 4.46 -8.04
CA SER A 530 -10.73 5.14 -8.74
C SER A 530 -11.94 4.23 -8.97
N LEU A 531 -11.73 2.95 -9.33
CA LEU A 531 -12.82 1.98 -9.43
C LEU A 531 -13.51 1.78 -8.07
N ILE A 532 -12.76 1.57 -7.00
CA ILE A 532 -13.31 1.37 -5.65
C ILE A 532 -14.17 2.56 -5.24
N GLU A 533 -13.67 3.79 -5.43
CA GLU A 533 -14.41 5.03 -5.15
C GLU A 533 -15.73 5.11 -5.94
N VAL A 534 -15.70 4.72 -7.21
CA VAL A 534 -16.88 4.78 -8.08
C VAL A 534 -17.92 3.72 -7.69
N LEU A 535 -17.47 2.51 -7.34
CA LEU A 535 -18.35 1.44 -6.86
C LEU A 535 -18.99 1.81 -5.52
N ASP A 536 -18.22 2.40 -4.61
CA ASP A 536 -18.71 2.86 -3.31
C ASP A 536 -19.72 4.00 -3.47
N LYS A 537 -19.42 4.95 -4.36
CA LYS A 537 -20.32 6.04 -4.72
C LYS A 537 -21.63 5.53 -5.32
N LEU A 538 -21.56 4.57 -6.25
CA LEU A 538 -22.73 3.93 -6.83
C LEU A 538 -23.57 3.20 -5.77
N TRP A 539 -22.91 2.47 -4.86
CA TRP A 539 -23.56 1.75 -3.77
C TRP A 539 -24.26 2.70 -2.79
N SER A 540 -23.60 3.80 -2.43
CA SER A 540 -24.11 4.79 -1.48
C SER A 540 -25.26 5.62 -2.06
N ALA A 541 -25.29 5.81 -3.38
CA ALA A 541 -26.35 6.57 -4.04
C ALA A 541 -27.72 5.91 -3.90
N ASP A 542 -27.84 4.63 -4.30
CA ASP A 542 -29.04 3.81 -4.08
C ASP A 542 -28.74 2.32 -4.36
N HIS A 543 -28.19 1.61 -3.37
CA HIS A 543 -27.89 0.18 -3.53
C HIS A 543 -29.15 -0.68 -3.78
N ASN A 544 -30.34 -0.25 -3.35
CA ASN A 544 -31.58 -0.98 -3.59
C ASN A 544 -32.02 -0.90 -5.05
N LEU A 545 -31.83 0.25 -5.68
CA LEU A 545 -32.05 0.43 -7.12
C LEU A 545 -31.12 -0.45 -7.95
N ILE A 546 -29.82 -0.45 -7.66
CA ILE A 546 -28.85 -1.22 -8.45
C ILE A 546 -28.92 -2.74 -8.22
N ARG A 547 -29.41 -3.21 -7.07
CA ARG A 547 -29.64 -4.64 -6.79
C ARG A 547 -30.69 -5.28 -7.71
N LYS A 548 -31.51 -4.48 -8.38
CA LYS A 548 -32.50 -4.96 -9.37
C LYS A 548 -31.83 -5.56 -10.61
N TYR A 549 -30.63 -5.11 -10.96
CA TYR A 549 -29.90 -5.62 -12.12
C TYR A 549 -29.32 -7.02 -11.84
N LYS A 550 -29.43 -7.91 -12.83
CA LYS A 550 -28.93 -9.30 -12.75
C LYS A 550 -27.95 -9.68 -13.85
N TYR A 551 -27.89 -8.86 -14.90
CA TYR A 551 -26.95 -9.04 -15.98
C TYR A 551 -26.21 -7.74 -16.18
N PHE A 552 -24.90 -7.85 -16.31
CA PHE A 552 -24.00 -6.72 -16.34
C PHE A 552 -23.09 -6.80 -17.55
N ARG A 553 -22.73 -5.64 -18.07
CA ARG A 553 -21.74 -5.52 -19.14
C ARG A 553 -20.81 -4.36 -18.85
N LEU A 554 -19.52 -4.64 -18.85
CA LEU A 554 -18.49 -3.62 -18.91
C LEU A 554 -18.12 -3.41 -20.38
N SER A 555 -18.29 -2.19 -20.88
CA SER A 555 -17.82 -1.83 -22.21
C SER A 555 -16.55 -0.99 -22.16
N GLY A 556 -15.76 -0.99 -23.26
CA GLY A 556 -14.42 -0.39 -23.37
C GLY A 556 -14.27 1.10 -23.03
N PHE A 557 -15.37 1.78 -22.70
CA PHE A 557 -15.45 3.18 -22.32
C PHE A 557 -15.61 3.40 -20.79
N HIS A 558 -15.28 2.41 -19.95
CA HIS A 558 -15.70 2.39 -18.54
C HIS A 558 -17.21 2.58 -18.37
N ILE A 559 -17.97 2.25 -19.41
CA ILE A 559 -19.42 2.29 -19.36
C ILE A 559 -19.86 0.94 -18.83
N PHE A 560 -20.31 0.97 -17.58
CA PHE A 560 -20.87 -0.18 -16.90
C PHE A 560 -22.38 -0.13 -17.03
N GLN A 561 -22.95 -1.19 -17.56
CA GLN A 561 -24.37 -1.29 -17.85
C GLN A 561 -24.99 -2.49 -17.15
N GLY A 562 -26.29 -2.43 -16.93
CA GLY A 562 -27.05 -3.57 -16.45
C GLY A 562 -28.43 -3.68 -17.07
N LYS A 563 -29.02 -4.87 -16.92
CA LYS A 563 -30.43 -5.16 -17.22
C LYS A 563 -31.03 -6.07 -16.14
N ILE A 564 -32.34 -5.97 -15.94
CA ILE A 564 -33.07 -6.72 -14.89
C ILE A 564 -33.35 -8.14 -15.39
N SER A 565 -33.86 -8.26 -16.60
CA SER A 565 -34.14 -9.51 -17.32
C SER A 565 -33.19 -9.67 -18.53
N PRO A 566 -32.97 -10.91 -19.04
CA PRO A 566 -32.25 -11.14 -20.29
C PRO A 566 -32.76 -10.34 -21.49
N ASN A 567 -34.07 -10.07 -21.55
CA ASN A 567 -34.73 -9.45 -22.69
C ASN A 567 -34.83 -7.92 -22.59
N ASP A 568 -34.46 -7.35 -21.44
CA ASP A 568 -34.50 -5.90 -21.25
C ASP A 568 -33.35 -5.20 -21.99
N ASN A 569 -33.57 -3.92 -22.29
CA ASN A 569 -32.53 -3.06 -22.84
C ASN A 569 -31.43 -2.79 -21.81
N TRP A 570 -30.20 -2.62 -22.30
CA TRP A 570 -29.07 -2.21 -21.47
C TRP A 570 -29.25 -0.78 -20.96
N GLU A 571 -29.17 -0.62 -19.64
CA GLU A 571 -29.21 0.68 -18.98
C GLU A 571 -27.84 1.05 -18.43
N THR A 572 -27.49 2.34 -18.49
CA THR A 572 -26.18 2.80 -18.00
C THR A 572 -26.21 2.96 -16.49
N ILE A 573 -25.25 2.32 -15.80
CA ILE A 573 -25.08 2.36 -14.34
C ILE A 573 -23.91 3.26 -13.96
N ILE A 574 -22.79 3.15 -14.68
CA ILE A 574 -21.61 4.03 -14.54
C ILE A 574 -21.20 4.49 -15.94
N ALA A 575 -20.84 5.76 -16.09
CA ALA A 575 -20.28 6.31 -17.31
C ALA A 575 -19.38 7.53 -17.05
N TYR A 576 -18.77 8.04 -18.12
CA TYR A 576 -18.22 9.40 -18.17
C TYR A 576 -19.03 10.25 -19.15
N CYS A 577 -18.88 11.57 -19.07
CA CYS A 577 -19.49 12.50 -20.00
C CYS A 577 -18.65 12.69 -21.27
N GLY A 578 -19.20 12.27 -22.42
CA GLY A 578 -18.64 12.54 -23.76
C GLY A 578 -19.01 13.89 -24.37
N GLY A 579 -19.79 14.71 -23.66
CA GLY A 579 -20.26 16.02 -24.15
C GLY A 579 -19.14 17.07 -24.26
N ARG A 580 -19.52 18.29 -24.63
CA ARG A 580 -18.61 19.44 -24.71
C ARG A 580 -19.13 20.58 -23.83
N ILE A 581 -18.20 21.39 -23.33
CA ILE A 581 -18.48 22.67 -22.69
C ILE A 581 -18.00 23.74 -23.67
N GLU A 582 -18.89 24.66 -24.03
CA GLU A 582 -18.59 25.74 -24.97
C GLU A 582 -17.36 26.55 -24.51
N GLY A 583 -16.47 26.86 -25.45
CA GLY A 583 -15.19 27.53 -25.19
C GLY A 583 -14.16 26.73 -24.37
N LYS A 584 -14.53 25.57 -23.79
CA LYS A 584 -13.66 24.79 -22.89
C LYS A 584 -13.34 23.38 -23.38
N GLY A 585 -13.98 22.86 -24.44
CA GLY A 585 -13.66 21.56 -25.04
C GLY A 585 -14.46 20.37 -24.48
N LYS A 586 -13.91 19.15 -24.53
CA LYS A 586 -14.62 17.93 -24.06
C LYS A 586 -14.89 18.00 -22.55
N CYS A 587 -16.12 17.73 -22.15
CA CYS A 587 -16.60 17.82 -20.78
C CYS A 587 -15.87 16.86 -19.85
N GLY A 588 -15.80 15.56 -20.17
CA GLY A 588 -15.01 14.57 -19.44
C GLY A 588 -15.44 14.28 -17.99
N LYS A 589 -16.57 14.82 -17.52
CA LYS A 589 -17.05 14.58 -16.14
C LYS A 589 -17.16 13.08 -15.88
N TYR A 590 -16.45 12.62 -14.86
CA TYR A 590 -16.49 11.26 -14.37
C TYR A 590 -16.34 11.27 -12.84
N PRO A 591 -17.00 10.34 -12.11
CA PRO A 591 -18.01 9.42 -12.62
C PRO A 591 -19.37 10.08 -12.80
N LEU A 592 -20.15 9.56 -13.74
CA LEU A 592 -21.60 9.60 -13.72
C LEU A 592 -22.06 8.26 -13.15
N VAL A 593 -22.84 8.27 -12.07
CA VAL A 593 -23.38 7.06 -11.44
C VAL A 593 -24.89 7.14 -11.36
N LEU A 594 -25.55 5.99 -11.53
CA LEU A 594 -26.98 5.85 -11.29
C LEU A 594 -27.31 6.15 -9.81
N GLY A 595 -28.45 6.81 -9.56
CA GLY A 595 -28.85 7.28 -8.24
C GLY A 595 -28.48 8.75 -8.00
N GLU A 596 -27.33 9.21 -8.51
CA GLU A 596 -26.97 10.64 -8.50
C GLU A 596 -27.27 11.36 -9.80
N SER A 597 -27.06 10.69 -10.94
CA SER A 597 -27.30 11.26 -12.26
C SER A 597 -28.63 10.75 -12.81
N ASN A 598 -29.46 11.68 -13.28
CA ASN A 598 -30.72 11.34 -13.92
C ASN A 598 -30.49 10.51 -15.18
N ARG A 599 -31.37 9.54 -15.41
CA ARG A 599 -31.36 8.74 -16.64
C ARG A 599 -32.19 9.43 -17.71
N CYS A 600 -31.66 9.48 -18.93
CA CYS A 600 -32.40 9.94 -20.08
C CYS A 600 -33.55 8.96 -20.39
N PRO A 601 -34.81 9.42 -20.49
CA PRO A 601 -35.94 8.53 -20.74
C PRO A 601 -35.89 7.86 -22.12
N VAL A 602 -35.22 8.49 -23.09
CA VAL A 602 -35.09 8.03 -24.48
C VAL A 602 -33.93 7.07 -24.65
N CYS A 603 -32.69 7.52 -24.43
CA CYS A 603 -31.50 6.71 -24.74
C CYS A 603 -31.03 5.82 -23.57
N LYS A 604 -31.67 5.90 -22.40
CA LYS A 604 -31.35 5.16 -21.16
C LYS A 604 -29.91 5.35 -20.63
N LYS A 605 -29.19 6.37 -21.13
CA LYS A 605 -27.88 6.79 -20.63
C LYS A 605 -28.02 7.84 -19.52
N LEU A 606 -26.98 7.98 -18.70
CA LEU A 606 -26.94 8.99 -17.65
C LEU A 606 -26.74 10.39 -18.26
N ILE A 607 -27.49 11.37 -17.75
CA ILE A 607 -27.39 12.77 -18.14
C ILE A 607 -26.28 13.42 -17.32
N CYS A 608 -25.31 14.05 -17.99
CA CYS A 608 -24.25 14.78 -17.32
C CYS A 608 -24.82 16.04 -16.63
N PRO A 609 -24.70 16.20 -15.30
CA PRO A 609 -25.23 17.38 -14.62
C PRO A 609 -24.45 18.67 -14.93
N LYS A 610 -23.28 18.58 -15.60
CA LYS A 610 -22.46 19.76 -15.95
C LYS A 610 -22.79 20.34 -17.32
N CYS A 611 -23.28 19.54 -18.26
CA CYS A 611 -23.49 20.00 -19.65
C CYS A 611 -24.75 19.42 -20.31
N GLY A 612 -25.59 18.70 -19.57
CA GLY A 612 -26.83 18.10 -20.09
C GLY A 612 -26.64 16.94 -21.07
N PHE A 613 -25.41 16.62 -21.47
CA PHE A 613 -25.14 15.59 -22.47
C PHE A 613 -25.42 14.17 -21.94
N CYS A 614 -26.07 13.35 -22.76
CA CYS A 614 -26.26 11.91 -22.56
C CYS A 614 -25.75 11.08 -23.75
N SER A 615 -25.99 11.51 -25.00
CA SER A 615 -25.43 10.92 -26.22
C SER A 615 -25.64 11.80 -27.45
N GLU A 616 -24.76 11.67 -28.45
CA GLU A 616 -24.80 12.42 -29.71
C GLU A 616 -26.12 12.26 -30.48
N GLU A 617 -26.71 11.06 -30.48
CA GLU A 617 -27.94 10.73 -31.23
C GLU A 617 -29.23 11.04 -30.46
N CYS A 618 -29.15 11.54 -29.21
CA CYS A 618 -30.34 11.78 -28.42
C CYS A 618 -30.91 13.19 -28.68
N GLN A 619 -32.13 13.25 -29.20
CA GLN A 619 -32.81 14.51 -29.52
C GLN A 619 -33.02 15.42 -28.30
N ILE A 620 -33.21 14.87 -27.11
CA ILE A 620 -33.34 15.65 -25.85
C ILE A 620 -32.09 16.50 -25.59
N SER A 621 -30.90 15.98 -25.91
CA SER A 621 -29.64 16.70 -25.67
C SER A 621 -29.45 17.94 -26.55
N LYS A 622 -30.24 18.08 -27.62
CA LYS A 622 -30.21 19.26 -28.51
C LYS A 622 -31.11 20.40 -28.04
N GLY A 623 -32.03 20.13 -27.08
CA GLY A 623 -33.03 21.09 -26.63
C GLY A 623 -32.81 21.69 -25.23
N ILE A 624 -31.88 21.15 -24.44
CA ILE A 624 -31.57 21.67 -23.10
C ILE A 624 -30.46 22.71 -23.21
N ASN A 625 -30.83 23.96 -23.53
CA ASN A 625 -29.98 25.10 -23.19
C ASN A 625 -30.04 25.27 -21.68
N ILE A 626 -29.03 24.77 -20.96
CA ILE A 626 -28.85 25.11 -19.55
C ILE A 626 -28.43 26.58 -19.53
N SER A 627 -29.42 27.47 -19.39
CA SER A 627 -29.16 28.88 -19.06
C SER A 627 -28.38 28.93 -17.73
N GLN A 628 -27.48 29.90 -17.61
CA GLN A 628 -26.48 30.02 -16.54
C GLN A 628 -27.03 30.28 -15.13
N ASP A 629 -28.32 30.01 -14.85
CA ASP A 629 -28.99 30.44 -13.61
C ASP A 629 -29.01 29.40 -12.47
N ASP A 630 -28.40 28.22 -12.64
CA ASP A 630 -28.28 27.24 -11.54
C ASP A 630 -27.07 27.51 -10.63
N LYS A 631 -27.03 28.72 -10.06
CA LYS A 631 -26.21 29.04 -8.86
C LYS A 631 -26.95 28.81 -7.54
N TYR A 632 -28.19 28.35 -7.57
CA TYR A 632 -29.03 28.11 -6.39
C TYR A 632 -29.49 26.65 -6.29
N MET A 633 -28.58 25.76 -5.95
CA MET A 633 -28.91 24.44 -5.36
C MET A 633 -28.06 24.22 -4.11
N GLY A 634 -28.17 25.18 -3.20
CA GLY A 634 -27.78 25.05 -1.80
C GLY A 634 -28.92 25.60 -0.96
N ALA A 635 -29.49 24.74 -0.11
CA ALA A 635 -30.63 24.97 0.78
C ALA A 635 -32.03 24.89 0.15
N MET A 636 -32.61 23.68 0.13
CA MET A 636 -33.99 23.47 0.56
C MET A 636 -34.14 22.07 1.18
N ASN A 637 -34.06 22.03 2.51
CA ASN A 637 -34.59 20.97 3.34
C ASN A 637 -35.65 21.66 4.21
N SER A 638 -36.89 21.69 3.74
CA SER A 638 -38.06 22.00 4.57
C SER A 638 -39.30 21.48 3.87
N ASN A 639 -39.98 20.57 4.55
CA ASN A 639 -41.33 20.09 4.27
C ASN A 639 -42.25 21.25 3.93
N GLU A 640 -42.97 21.17 2.81
CA GLU A 640 -44.33 21.71 2.71
C GLU A 640 -45.07 21.08 1.52
N ASN A 641 -46.38 20.93 1.72
CA ASN A 641 -47.35 20.18 0.93
C ASN A 641 -47.36 20.52 -0.56
N ILE A 642 -47.54 19.49 -1.40
CA ILE A 642 -47.92 19.64 -2.81
C ILE A 642 -49.29 19.00 -2.99
N ASP A 643 -50.33 19.84 -3.03
CA ASP A 643 -51.60 19.56 -3.67
C ASP A 643 -51.60 20.15 -5.09
N ASP A 644 -52.21 19.38 -6.00
CA ASP A 644 -52.80 19.75 -7.28
C ASP A 644 -51.97 20.57 -8.30
N TYR A 645 -51.41 19.88 -9.30
CA TYR A 645 -51.41 20.38 -10.67
C TYR A 645 -51.74 19.26 -11.67
N LYS A 646 -52.91 19.41 -12.31
CA LYS A 646 -53.44 18.59 -13.40
C LYS A 646 -52.67 18.86 -14.70
N ILE A 647 -52.36 17.78 -15.42
CA ILE A 647 -51.85 17.75 -16.79
C ILE A 647 -53.05 17.70 -17.75
N PRO A 648 -53.13 18.52 -18.82
CA PRO A 648 -54.02 18.27 -19.94
C PRO A 648 -53.35 17.37 -20.98
N PHE A 649 -54.14 16.43 -21.50
CA PHE A 649 -53.80 15.38 -22.47
C PHE A 649 -53.15 15.87 -23.76
#